data_AF-A0A7V1Q4X5-F1
#
_entry.id   AF-A0A7V1Q4X5-F1
#
_cell.length_a   1.000
_cell.length_b   1.000
_cell.length_c   1.000
_cell.angle_alpha   90.00
_cell.angle_beta   90.00
_cell.angle_gamma   90.00
#
_symmetry.space_group_name_H-M   'P 1'
#
loop_
_entity.id
_entity.type
_entity.pdbx_description
1 polymer ?
#
loop_
_entity_poly.entity_id
_entity_poly.type
_entity_poly.pdbx_seq_one_letter_code
_entity_poly.pdbx_strand_id
1 'polypeptide(L)'
;MSLSKPMNDARFLGPFSSWLDVKRDFGAVGDGKSDDTEAIQRALDAIRPPDSKAAVLYLPAGTYRITRPLQVVRGSHSESQHICILGEHPEKVRIIWDGSRDGVMINYDAWYARMGRVTLDGRNKAKTAILCAPHFVTYNEFTDMVFKDVGFGIEAGRMDTQGVAETVVARCRFLRCNQAGISIQNFNSLDWFIWHCLFEDCLLGATNAFGAGNFHVYESIFRRSSSADMSMGHAGYFSIRHNFSQGSRAFFVAGWLSACGNITIQGNTIVDPQSVAIEIYNNGPLLLLDNVFLVRKAPAVKVRPDAGFLSAGNVFTVKDAVEAKPSAFRMDDKVVPYASVKATPPQPPYIPPTEKRKVIEVRAGASAQEIQNAINQAARSERERPVLHLPAGTYVIDRPLVVPPQSNVCIVGDGGKTVLRWRGEGTGPILLFKGPAHAVISDLMLDGAGRADGLVVQNVDQRGARFLADQLNVSGAQQAGILVNRLRNTQVHFFNLNHAECKVGVKVAGAEHVVIFSGASSNNELSYEVTDGANLLVRDIWYESGTQPRFIVFSGTGNFTMHGARVACASRPEKPPVVEIQDFRGKIAFLTTDFTNWSDNRKVHVKREAKGVQVLLLGAGIDGEGDVQNDSPDAEMVMLESSRVLPGGGWTSVPDVGKPSPQFMKEMLALTRQTQPQPVDPVGVYTTDIRIHRVLIGNVRYGLWLK
;
A
#
# COMPACT_ATOMS: atom_id res chain seq x y z
N MET A 1 -22.59 6.62 14.73
CA MET A 1 -21.79 6.64 13.49
C MET A 1 -20.98 5.36 13.46
N SER A 2 -20.95 4.64 12.34
CA SER A 2 -19.98 3.56 12.16
C SER A 2 -18.58 4.16 12.18
N LEU A 3 -17.69 3.63 12.99
CA LEU A 3 -16.30 4.07 13.06
C LEU A 3 -15.61 3.84 11.70
N SER A 4 -14.83 4.82 11.25
CA SER A 4 -14.00 4.72 10.05
C SER A 4 -12.73 3.91 10.35
N LYS A 5 -12.24 3.13 9.39
CA LYS A 5 -10.93 2.46 9.46
C LYS A 5 -9.81 3.42 9.03
N PRO A 6 -8.53 3.19 9.41
CA PRO A 6 -7.42 4.13 9.20
C PRO A 6 -7.30 4.72 7.79
N MET A 7 -7.39 3.87 6.75
CA MET A 7 -7.31 4.28 5.34
C MET A 7 -8.62 4.89 4.78
N ASN A 8 -9.71 4.82 5.54
CA ASN A 8 -11.02 5.40 5.21
C ASN A 8 -11.37 6.63 6.08
N ASP A 9 -10.50 7.02 7.03
CA ASP A 9 -10.65 8.19 7.89
C ASP A 9 -9.85 9.42 7.39
N ALA A 10 -9.63 9.47 6.08
CA ALA A 10 -8.93 10.57 5.42
C ALA A 10 -9.71 11.88 5.56
N ARG A 11 -8.99 13.01 5.47
CA ARG A 11 -9.55 14.36 5.59
C ARG A 11 -9.10 15.22 4.41
N PHE A 12 -9.94 16.16 4.01
CA PHE A 12 -9.58 17.16 3.00
C PHE A 12 -9.57 18.56 3.64
N LEU A 13 -8.40 19.20 3.67
CA LEU A 13 -8.15 20.43 4.44
C LEU A 13 -8.00 21.68 3.55
N GLY A 14 -8.01 21.53 2.23
CA GLY A 14 -7.96 22.64 1.28
C GLY A 14 -9.35 23.15 0.84
N PRO A 15 -9.42 24.05 -0.16
CA PRO A 15 -8.29 24.62 -0.89
C PRO A 15 -7.52 25.67 -0.07
N PHE A 16 -6.20 25.73 -0.25
CA PHE A 16 -5.36 26.78 0.33
C PHE A 16 -5.13 27.92 -0.65
N SER A 17 -4.74 29.08 -0.12
CA SER A 17 -4.56 30.31 -0.90
C SER A 17 -3.42 30.24 -1.93
N SER A 18 -2.43 29.37 -1.70
CA SER A 18 -1.29 29.13 -2.61
C SER A 18 -1.64 28.31 -3.84
N TRP A 19 -2.79 27.62 -3.85
CA TRP A 19 -3.14 26.69 -4.91
C TRP A 19 -3.58 27.42 -6.16
N LEU A 20 -3.18 26.89 -7.33
CA LEU A 20 -3.69 27.34 -8.62
C LEU A 20 -5.11 26.81 -8.82
N ASP A 21 -6.02 27.61 -9.35
CA ASP A 21 -7.43 27.26 -9.57
C ASP A 21 -7.76 27.39 -11.07
N VAL A 22 -8.27 26.30 -11.67
CA VAL A 22 -8.54 26.25 -13.13
C VAL A 22 -9.51 27.33 -13.62
N LYS A 23 -10.44 27.79 -12.77
CA LYS A 23 -11.39 28.86 -13.12
C LYS A 23 -10.75 30.22 -12.90
N ARG A 24 -10.26 30.48 -11.67
CA ARG A 24 -9.72 31.78 -11.26
C ARG A 24 -8.52 32.19 -12.12
N ASP A 25 -7.59 31.26 -12.36
CA ASP A 25 -6.28 31.58 -12.92
C ASP A 25 -6.17 31.24 -14.41
N PHE A 26 -7.02 30.34 -14.93
CA PHE A 26 -6.90 29.84 -16.31
C PHE A 26 -8.16 30.01 -17.17
N GLY A 27 -9.27 30.47 -16.59
CA GLY A 27 -10.49 30.78 -17.32
C GLY A 27 -11.33 29.57 -17.74
N ALA A 28 -11.17 28.42 -17.08
CA ALA A 28 -12.11 27.31 -17.27
C ALA A 28 -13.53 27.73 -16.83
N VAL A 29 -14.54 27.36 -17.62
CA VAL A 29 -15.93 27.74 -17.39
C VAL A 29 -16.61 26.71 -16.48
N GLY A 30 -16.47 25.43 -16.78
CA GLY A 30 -17.06 24.35 -15.99
C GLY A 30 -18.59 24.30 -16.04
N ASP A 31 -19.21 24.65 -17.17
CA ASP A 31 -20.66 24.68 -17.41
C ASP A 31 -21.21 23.42 -18.13
N GLY A 32 -20.34 22.49 -18.51
CA GLY A 32 -20.65 21.27 -19.26
C GLY A 32 -20.86 21.47 -20.76
N LYS A 33 -20.69 22.69 -21.27
CA LYS A 33 -20.93 23.07 -22.68
C LYS A 33 -19.68 23.66 -23.32
N SER A 34 -19.06 24.63 -22.65
CA SER A 34 -17.83 25.29 -23.08
C SER A 34 -16.69 24.28 -23.17
N ASP A 35 -15.79 24.46 -24.12
CA ASP A 35 -14.61 23.62 -24.22
C ASP A 35 -13.53 24.08 -23.24
N ASP A 36 -13.39 23.35 -22.13
CA ASP A 36 -12.44 23.66 -21.08
C ASP A 36 -11.05 23.04 -21.31
N THR A 37 -10.85 22.34 -22.43
CA THR A 37 -9.62 21.59 -22.68
C THR A 37 -8.38 22.48 -22.64
N GLU A 38 -8.38 23.60 -23.36
CA GLU A 38 -7.23 24.51 -23.41
C GLU A 38 -6.97 25.19 -22.06
N ALA A 39 -8.02 25.57 -21.33
CA ALA A 39 -7.87 26.18 -20.02
C ALA A 39 -7.25 25.21 -19.00
N ILE A 40 -7.74 23.97 -18.98
CA ILE A 40 -7.19 22.93 -18.09
C ILE A 40 -5.77 22.55 -18.51
N GLN A 41 -5.49 22.46 -19.82
CA GLN A 41 -4.13 22.15 -20.29
C GLN A 41 -3.12 23.22 -19.85
N ARG A 42 -3.44 24.51 -20.00
CA ARG A 42 -2.58 25.60 -19.49
C ARG A 42 -2.34 25.50 -17.99
N ALA A 43 -3.34 25.05 -17.24
CA ALA A 43 -3.24 24.88 -15.80
C ALA A 43 -2.31 23.71 -15.42
N LEU A 44 -2.37 22.59 -16.14
CA LEU A 44 -1.43 21.47 -16.01
C LEU A 44 0.00 21.89 -16.37
N ASP A 45 0.15 22.65 -17.46
CA ASP A 45 1.46 23.14 -17.91
C ASP A 45 2.09 24.11 -16.90
N ALA A 46 1.29 24.83 -16.10
CA ALA A 46 1.79 25.76 -15.07
C ALA A 46 2.39 25.08 -13.83
N ILE A 47 1.91 23.88 -13.46
CA ILE A 47 2.43 23.11 -12.31
C ILE A 47 3.54 22.12 -12.70
N ARG A 48 3.68 21.82 -13.99
CA ARG A 48 4.66 20.87 -14.54
C ARG A 48 6.13 21.21 -14.25
N PRO A 49 6.61 22.47 -14.39
CA PRO A 49 8.02 22.77 -14.23
C PRO A 49 8.55 22.45 -12.82
N PRO A 50 9.80 21.99 -12.69
CA PRO A 50 10.41 21.69 -11.40
C PRO A 50 10.45 22.93 -10.47
N ASP A 51 10.69 24.11 -11.05
CA ASP A 51 10.80 25.41 -10.39
C ASP A 51 9.44 26.13 -10.22
N SER A 52 8.33 25.49 -10.61
CA SER A 52 7.00 26.07 -10.37
C SER A 52 6.76 26.30 -8.88
N LYS A 53 6.29 27.50 -8.55
CA LYS A 53 5.95 27.92 -7.19
C LYS A 53 4.63 27.32 -6.69
N ALA A 54 3.88 26.68 -7.58
CA ALA A 54 2.66 25.96 -7.24
C ALA A 54 2.86 24.46 -7.48
N ALA A 55 2.45 23.66 -6.51
CA ALA A 55 2.47 22.20 -6.62
C ALA A 55 1.06 21.61 -6.76
N VAL A 56 0.02 22.38 -6.40
CA VAL A 56 -1.37 21.92 -6.39
C VAL A 56 -2.20 22.70 -7.41
N LEU A 57 -2.87 21.96 -8.28
CA LEU A 57 -3.93 22.45 -9.15
C LEU A 57 -5.28 22.03 -8.62
N TYR A 58 -6.15 23.01 -8.39
CA TYR A 58 -7.48 22.85 -7.84
C TYR A 58 -8.57 23.00 -8.90
N LEU A 59 -9.54 22.09 -8.88
CA LEU A 59 -10.75 22.14 -9.69
C LEU A 59 -11.96 22.44 -8.79
N PRO A 60 -12.51 23.66 -8.79
CA PRO A 60 -13.75 23.96 -8.06
C PRO A 60 -14.95 23.25 -8.70
N ALA A 61 -16.10 23.25 -8.01
CA ALA A 61 -17.34 22.70 -8.55
C ALA A 61 -17.63 23.18 -9.99
N GLY A 62 -17.99 22.22 -10.85
CA GLY A 62 -18.18 22.45 -12.27
C GLY A 62 -18.22 21.16 -13.07
N THR A 63 -18.80 21.24 -14.27
CA THR A 63 -18.71 20.20 -15.28
C THR A 63 -17.80 20.69 -16.40
N TYR A 64 -16.61 20.14 -16.51
CA TYR A 64 -15.59 20.53 -17.46
C TYR A 64 -15.63 19.63 -18.68
N ARG A 65 -16.00 20.16 -19.83
CA ARG A 65 -16.08 19.38 -21.07
C ARG A 65 -14.74 19.44 -21.80
N ILE A 66 -14.19 18.28 -22.16
CA ILE A 66 -12.94 18.17 -22.91
C ILE A 66 -13.14 17.46 -24.26
N THR A 67 -12.45 17.92 -25.32
CA THR A 67 -12.55 17.39 -26.69
C THR A 67 -11.33 16.65 -27.19
N ARG A 68 -10.24 16.69 -26.45
CA ARG A 68 -9.01 15.96 -26.73
C ARG A 68 -8.36 15.56 -25.40
N PRO A 69 -7.40 14.62 -25.41
CA PRO A 69 -6.73 14.20 -24.19
C PRO A 69 -6.06 15.38 -23.48
N LEU A 70 -6.17 15.40 -22.15
CA LEU A 70 -5.33 16.24 -21.29
C LEU A 70 -3.99 15.54 -21.08
N GLN A 71 -2.90 16.31 -21.13
CA GLN A 71 -1.55 15.80 -21.07
C GLN A 71 -0.89 16.23 -19.75
N VAL A 72 -0.64 15.29 -18.86
CA VAL A 72 0.19 15.49 -17.67
C VAL A 72 1.58 14.94 -18.00
N VAL A 73 2.41 15.79 -18.64
CA VAL A 73 3.64 15.36 -19.33
C VAL A 73 4.85 15.40 -18.41
N ARG A 74 5.76 14.44 -18.60
CA ARG A 74 7.13 14.49 -18.10
C ARG A 74 8.11 14.52 -19.28
N GLY A 75 8.67 15.70 -19.57
CA GLY A 75 9.68 15.87 -20.62
C GLY A 75 11.11 15.62 -20.14
N SER A 76 11.37 15.91 -18.86
CA SER A 76 12.63 15.64 -18.17
C SER A 76 12.37 14.94 -16.84
N HIS A 77 13.39 14.30 -16.26
CA HIS A 77 13.23 13.47 -15.07
C HIS A 77 12.47 14.19 -13.94
N SER A 78 12.78 15.46 -13.67
CA SER A 78 12.22 16.29 -12.59
C SER A 78 10.88 16.98 -12.87
N GLU A 79 10.36 16.90 -14.10
CA GLU A 79 9.06 17.49 -14.43
C GLU A 79 7.89 16.66 -13.90
N SER A 80 6.78 17.34 -13.59
CA SER A 80 5.55 16.71 -13.07
C SER A 80 5.78 15.81 -11.87
N GLN A 81 6.85 16.06 -11.12
CA GLN A 81 7.17 15.40 -9.87
C GLN A 81 6.43 16.08 -8.72
N HIS A 82 5.87 15.30 -7.80
CA HIS A 82 5.25 15.79 -6.56
C HIS A 82 4.03 16.71 -6.74
N ILE A 83 3.47 16.79 -7.95
CA ILE A 83 2.30 17.63 -8.22
C ILE A 83 1.00 16.98 -7.71
N CYS A 84 0.02 17.80 -7.36
CA CYS A 84 -1.32 17.36 -6.94
C CYS A 84 -2.40 17.98 -7.84
N ILE A 85 -3.34 17.18 -8.32
CA ILE A 85 -4.51 17.63 -9.10
C ILE A 85 -5.77 17.24 -8.33
N LEU A 86 -6.42 18.21 -7.70
CA LEU A 86 -7.46 17.97 -6.69
C LEU A 86 -8.76 18.70 -7.04
N GLY A 87 -9.87 17.96 -7.09
CA GLY A 87 -11.21 18.55 -7.15
C GLY A 87 -11.77 18.95 -5.79
N GLU A 88 -12.80 19.79 -5.78
CA GLU A 88 -13.59 20.10 -4.59
C GLU A 88 -14.18 18.83 -3.95
N HIS A 89 -14.89 18.05 -4.76
CA HIS A 89 -15.53 16.79 -4.40
C HIS A 89 -15.99 16.08 -5.68
N PRO A 90 -15.89 14.74 -5.80
CA PRO A 90 -16.21 14.05 -7.05
C PRO A 90 -17.68 14.20 -7.47
N GLU A 91 -18.61 14.41 -6.53
CA GLU A 91 -20.03 14.69 -6.87
C GLU A 91 -20.25 16.09 -7.46
N LYS A 92 -19.30 17.00 -7.26
CA LYS A 92 -19.38 18.41 -7.70
C LYS A 92 -18.48 18.73 -8.88
N VAL A 93 -17.42 17.94 -9.08
CA VAL A 93 -16.41 18.14 -10.11
C VAL A 93 -16.47 16.99 -11.10
N ARG A 94 -16.87 17.29 -12.33
CA ARG A 94 -16.98 16.29 -13.40
C ARG A 94 -16.16 16.74 -14.59
N ILE A 95 -15.24 15.91 -15.07
CA ILE A 95 -14.63 16.07 -16.39
C ILE A 95 -15.37 15.12 -17.33
N ILE A 96 -15.98 15.65 -18.39
CA ILE A 96 -16.79 14.87 -19.33
C ILE A 96 -16.09 14.78 -20.70
N TRP A 97 -16.06 13.58 -21.27
CA TRP A 97 -15.44 13.35 -22.57
C TRP A 97 -16.37 13.72 -23.72
N ASP A 98 -15.91 14.58 -24.62
CA ASP A 98 -16.56 14.87 -25.92
C ASP A 98 -15.60 14.68 -27.12
N GLY A 99 -14.37 14.21 -26.87
CA GLY A 99 -13.40 13.88 -27.91
C GLY A 99 -13.73 12.61 -28.71
N SER A 100 -12.82 12.10 -29.52
CA SER A 100 -13.09 10.94 -30.39
C SER A 100 -13.55 9.68 -29.63
N ARG A 101 -14.28 8.79 -30.33
CA ARG A 101 -14.56 7.44 -29.81
C ARG A 101 -13.24 6.71 -29.58
N ASP A 102 -13.20 5.92 -28.52
CA ASP A 102 -12.06 5.14 -28.06
C ASP A 102 -10.83 5.99 -27.65
N GLY A 103 -11.04 7.28 -27.38
CA GLY A 103 -10.00 8.19 -26.90
C GLY A 103 -9.61 7.97 -25.43
N VAL A 104 -8.47 8.57 -25.06
CA VAL A 104 -7.97 8.65 -23.68
C VAL A 104 -8.34 10.04 -23.12
N MET A 105 -8.95 10.10 -21.94
CA MET A 105 -9.29 11.39 -21.33
C MET A 105 -8.04 12.11 -20.79
N ILE A 106 -7.17 11.38 -20.08
CA ILE A 106 -5.95 11.92 -19.46
C ILE A 106 -4.78 10.96 -19.71
N ASN A 107 -3.73 11.45 -20.36
CA ASN A 107 -2.42 10.79 -20.34
C ASN A 107 -1.64 11.30 -19.12
N TYR A 108 -1.25 10.40 -18.25
CA TYR A 108 -0.72 10.70 -16.93
C TYR A 108 0.69 10.15 -16.76
N ASP A 109 1.68 11.03 -16.91
CA ASP A 109 3.12 10.70 -16.83
C ASP A 109 3.78 11.35 -15.60
N ALA A 110 2.97 11.86 -14.67
CA ALA A 110 3.42 12.41 -13.40
C ALA A 110 3.85 11.30 -12.42
N TRP A 111 4.76 11.65 -11.52
CA TRP A 111 5.39 10.72 -10.59
C TRP A 111 5.55 11.34 -9.21
N TYR A 112 5.52 10.52 -8.16
CA TYR A 112 5.32 10.98 -6.79
C TYR A 112 4.10 11.91 -6.63
N ALA A 113 3.13 11.78 -7.53
CA ALA A 113 2.06 12.73 -7.75
C ALA A 113 0.74 12.23 -7.19
N ARG A 114 -0.24 13.12 -7.11
CA ARG A 114 -1.57 12.82 -6.62
C ARG A 114 -2.61 13.35 -7.58
N MET A 115 -3.66 12.57 -7.82
CA MET A 115 -4.88 13.05 -8.45
C MET A 115 -6.08 12.56 -7.65
N GLY A 116 -7.05 13.44 -7.41
CA GLY A 116 -8.19 13.02 -6.61
C GLY A 116 -9.40 13.95 -6.65
N ARG A 117 -10.49 13.45 -6.08
CA ARG A 117 -11.74 14.21 -5.84
C ARG A 117 -12.43 14.72 -7.10
N VAL A 118 -12.28 14.00 -8.22
CA VAL A 118 -12.95 14.30 -9.49
C VAL A 118 -13.71 13.09 -10.02
N THR A 119 -14.81 13.35 -10.73
CA THR A 119 -15.47 12.35 -11.58
C THR A 119 -14.95 12.47 -13.01
N LEU A 120 -14.49 11.37 -13.59
CA LEU A 120 -14.18 11.21 -15.01
C LEU A 120 -15.32 10.41 -15.67
N ASP A 121 -16.07 11.09 -16.54
CA ASP A 121 -17.22 10.52 -17.26
C ASP A 121 -16.90 10.36 -18.74
N GLY A 122 -16.70 9.12 -19.17
CA GLY A 122 -16.37 8.77 -20.55
C GLY A 122 -17.54 8.85 -21.52
N ARG A 123 -18.77 9.04 -21.02
CA ARG A 123 -20.03 9.09 -21.79
C ARG A 123 -20.21 7.91 -22.77
N ASN A 124 -19.70 6.72 -22.40
CA ASN A 124 -19.65 5.52 -23.24
C ASN A 124 -18.92 5.73 -24.58
N LYS A 125 -18.02 6.72 -24.63
CA LYS A 125 -17.27 7.11 -25.83
C LYS A 125 -15.76 6.98 -25.59
N ALA A 126 -15.26 7.36 -24.43
CA ALA A 126 -13.84 7.21 -24.09
C ALA A 126 -13.49 5.73 -23.86
N LYS A 127 -12.34 5.29 -24.40
CA LYS A 127 -11.78 3.98 -24.07
C LYS A 127 -11.17 4.03 -22.67
N THR A 128 -10.38 5.05 -22.35
CA THR A 128 -9.60 5.09 -21.11
C THR A 128 -9.79 6.41 -20.40
N ALA A 129 -10.05 6.39 -19.09
CA ALA A 129 -10.09 7.62 -18.30
C ALA A 129 -8.67 8.12 -18.00
N ILE A 130 -7.83 7.28 -17.41
CA ILE A 130 -6.42 7.60 -17.11
C ILE A 130 -5.51 6.52 -17.71
N LEU A 131 -4.57 6.93 -18.55
CA LEU A 131 -3.46 6.10 -19.01
C LEU A 131 -2.18 6.55 -18.29
N CYS A 132 -1.60 5.69 -17.46
CA CYS A 132 -0.33 5.95 -16.78
C CYS A 132 0.83 5.48 -17.65
N ALA A 133 1.48 6.37 -18.41
CA ALA A 133 2.49 6.05 -19.43
C ALA A 133 3.13 7.35 -19.99
N PRO A 134 4.26 7.29 -20.72
CA PRO A 134 5.04 6.09 -21.07
C PRO A 134 6.26 5.83 -20.16
N HIS A 135 6.65 6.77 -19.32
CA HIS A 135 7.83 6.63 -18.48
C HIS A 135 7.56 5.80 -17.24
N PHE A 136 8.63 5.33 -16.61
CA PHE A 136 8.53 4.71 -15.31
C PHE A 136 8.16 5.78 -14.27
N VAL A 137 6.98 5.62 -13.69
CA VAL A 137 6.46 6.47 -12.62
C VAL A 137 6.14 5.64 -11.39
N THR A 138 6.30 6.25 -10.23
CA THR A 138 6.21 5.58 -8.92
C THR A 138 5.55 6.49 -7.89
N TYR A 139 5.08 5.91 -6.79
CA TYR A 139 4.63 6.64 -5.60
C TYR A 139 3.46 7.59 -5.87
N ASN A 140 2.61 7.18 -6.80
CA ASN A 140 1.41 7.92 -7.19
C ASN A 140 0.22 7.59 -6.28
N GLU A 141 -0.75 8.50 -6.25
CA GLU A 141 -2.02 8.31 -5.54
C GLU A 141 -3.20 8.75 -6.41
N PHE A 142 -4.19 7.87 -6.56
CA PHE A 142 -5.51 8.18 -7.09
C PHE A 142 -6.57 7.99 -5.99
N THR A 143 -7.16 9.08 -5.49
CA THR A 143 -8.11 8.98 -4.37
C THR A 143 -9.38 9.78 -4.50
N ASP A 144 -10.46 9.26 -3.91
CA ASP A 144 -11.76 9.91 -3.89
C ASP A 144 -12.31 10.22 -5.30
N MET A 145 -12.00 9.36 -6.29
CA MET A 145 -12.37 9.58 -7.69
C MET A 145 -13.56 8.72 -8.11
N VAL A 146 -14.26 9.14 -9.16
CA VAL A 146 -15.28 8.32 -9.82
C VAL A 146 -14.93 8.16 -11.29
N PHE A 147 -14.84 6.92 -11.75
CA PHE A 147 -14.63 6.54 -13.14
C PHE A 147 -15.92 5.95 -13.67
N LYS A 148 -16.52 6.56 -14.69
CA LYS A 148 -17.87 6.19 -15.13
C LYS A 148 -17.96 6.12 -16.65
N ASP A 149 -18.60 5.07 -17.16
CA ASP A 149 -18.97 4.91 -18.57
C ASP A 149 -17.76 5.02 -19.52
N VAL A 150 -16.69 4.31 -19.17
CA VAL A 150 -15.41 4.17 -19.91
C VAL A 150 -15.14 2.70 -20.23
N GLY A 151 -14.17 2.41 -21.11
CA GLY A 151 -13.66 1.04 -21.24
C GLY A 151 -12.79 0.63 -20.04
N PHE A 152 -11.71 1.36 -19.84
CA PHE A 152 -10.80 1.26 -18.71
C PHE A 152 -10.93 2.49 -17.81
N GLY A 153 -11.11 2.29 -16.51
CA GLY A 153 -10.94 3.37 -15.54
C GLY A 153 -9.49 3.84 -15.52
N ILE A 154 -8.58 2.91 -15.21
CA ILE A 154 -7.13 3.14 -15.22
C ILE A 154 -6.44 2.06 -16.04
N GLU A 155 -5.61 2.47 -17.01
CA GLU A 155 -4.60 1.63 -17.63
C GLU A 155 -3.23 1.97 -17.02
N ALA A 156 -2.61 0.99 -16.35
CA ALA A 156 -1.35 1.15 -15.64
C ALA A 156 -0.18 0.62 -16.47
N GLY A 157 0.45 1.52 -17.21
CA GLY A 157 1.40 1.18 -18.26
C GLY A 157 0.73 0.52 -19.46
N ARG A 158 1.56 0.16 -20.43
CA ARG A 158 1.31 -0.74 -21.56
C ARG A 158 2.60 -1.50 -21.87
N MET A 159 2.53 -2.61 -22.60
CA MET A 159 3.72 -3.44 -22.88
C MET A 159 4.84 -2.71 -23.65
N ASP A 160 4.52 -1.61 -24.34
CA ASP A 160 5.44 -0.72 -25.05
C ASP A 160 5.95 0.47 -24.20
N THR A 161 5.68 0.47 -22.89
CA THR A 161 6.07 1.54 -21.94
C THR A 161 7.02 1.02 -20.87
N GLN A 162 7.52 1.88 -19.98
CA GLN A 162 8.54 1.50 -19.00
C GLN A 162 7.98 0.85 -17.71
N GLY A 163 6.67 0.94 -17.45
CA GLY A 163 6.02 0.40 -16.24
C GLY A 163 5.57 1.47 -15.24
N VAL A 164 4.77 1.09 -14.25
CA VAL A 164 4.23 1.98 -13.21
C VAL A 164 4.13 1.25 -11.88
N ALA A 165 4.84 1.72 -10.86
CA ALA A 165 4.94 1.01 -9.60
C ALA A 165 4.49 1.82 -8.37
N GLU A 166 4.37 1.14 -7.23
CA GLU A 166 4.08 1.72 -5.91
C GLU A 166 2.93 2.74 -5.92
N THR A 167 1.79 2.37 -6.52
CA THR A 167 0.67 3.30 -6.75
C THR A 167 -0.52 2.94 -5.86
N VAL A 168 -1.01 3.93 -5.11
CA VAL A 168 -2.20 3.79 -4.27
C VAL A 168 -3.45 4.21 -5.03
N VAL A 169 -4.48 3.38 -5.00
CA VAL A 169 -5.84 3.74 -5.45
C VAL A 169 -6.78 3.54 -4.28
N ALA A 170 -7.36 4.62 -3.73
CA ALA A 170 -8.21 4.50 -2.54
C ALA A 170 -9.52 5.29 -2.60
N ARG A 171 -10.61 4.69 -2.08
CA ARG A 171 -11.95 5.31 -1.99
C ARG A 171 -12.50 5.75 -3.36
N CYS A 172 -12.07 5.07 -4.42
CA CYS A 172 -12.53 5.32 -5.77
C CYS A 172 -13.76 4.47 -6.12
N ARG A 173 -14.56 4.94 -7.08
CA ARG A 173 -15.72 4.22 -7.62
C ARG A 173 -15.52 3.99 -9.12
N PHE A 174 -15.59 2.74 -9.55
CA PHE A 174 -15.53 2.32 -10.95
C PHE A 174 -16.90 1.80 -11.34
N LEU A 175 -17.58 2.53 -12.23
CA LEU A 175 -18.99 2.33 -12.55
C LEU A 175 -19.15 2.04 -14.04
N ARG A 176 -19.62 0.83 -14.36
CA ARG A 176 -19.90 0.42 -15.75
C ARG A 176 -18.66 0.55 -16.66
N CYS A 177 -17.50 0.15 -16.16
CA CYS A 177 -16.29 0.02 -16.97
C CYS A 177 -16.39 -1.24 -17.84
N ASN A 178 -16.45 -1.08 -19.17
CA ASN A 178 -16.78 -2.19 -20.07
C ASN A 178 -15.60 -3.11 -20.44
N GLN A 179 -14.36 -2.76 -20.03
CA GLN A 179 -13.19 -3.64 -20.11
C GLN A 179 -12.64 -3.97 -18.71
N ALA A 180 -12.22 -2.96 -17.94
CA ALA A 180 -11.87 -3.14 -16.53
C ALA A 180 -11.96 -1.82 -15.75
N GLY A 181 -12.23 -1.89 -14.44
CA GLY A 181 -12.03 -0.74 -13.56
C GLY A 181 -10.56 -0.31 -13.55
N ILE A 182 -9.66 -1.24 -13.22
CA ILE A 182 -8.21 -1.05 -13.21
C ILE A 182 -7.56 -2.20 -13.98
N SER A 183 -6.68 -1.87 -14.93
CA SER A 183 -5.94 -2.83 -15.74
C SER A 183 -4.44 -2.55 -15.66
N ILE A 184 -3.67 -3.49 -15.09
CA ILE A 184 -2.21 -3.47 -15.06
C ILE A 184 -1.71 -4.12 -16.35
N GLN A 185 -0.94 -3.38 -17.15
CA GLN A 185 -0.65 -3.81 -18.52
C GLN A 185 0.85 -3.79 -18.88
N ASN A 186 1.73 -3.87 -17.89
CA ASN A 186 3.17 -3.92 -18.10
C ASN A 186 3.84 -4.81 -17.05
N PHE A 187 4.83 -5.62 -17.44
CA PHE A 187 5.53 -6.54 -16.53
C PHE A 187 6.28 -5.83 -15.39
N ASN A 188 6.64 -4.57 -15.60
CA ASN A 188 7.28 -3.67 -14.66
C ASN A 188 6.28 -2.67 -14.03
N SER A 189 4.97 -2.88 -14.22
CA SER A 189 3.95 -2.21 -13.42
C SER A 189 3.62 -3.07 -12.21
N LEU A 190 4.10 -2.68 -11.04
CA LEU A 190 4.07 -3.51 -9.84
C LEU A 190 3.46 -2.76 -8.66
N ASP A 191 3.05 -3.48 -7.62
CA ASP A 191 2.68 -2.87 -6.32
C ASP A 191 1.57 -1.82 -6.41
N TRP A 192 0.48 -2.18 -7.10
CA TRP A 192 -0.75 -1.41 -7.10
C TRP A 192 -1.61 -1.75 -5.88
N PHE A 193 -1.74 -0.80 -4.94
CA PHE A 193 -2.45 -0.98 -3.68
C PHE A 193 -3.87 -0.38 -3.76
N ILE A 194 -4.88 -1.24 -3.89
CA ILE A 194 -6.27 -0.84 -4.13
C ILE A 194 -7.08 -0.96 -2.83
N TRP A 195 -7.37 0.16 -2.19
CA TRP A 195 -8.02 0.22 -0.88
C TRP A 195 -9.44 0.78 -0.96
N HIS A 196 -10.39 0.15 -0.28
CA HIS A 196 -11.74 0.71 -0.08
C HIS A 196 -12.39 1.22 -1.38
N CYS A 197 -12.26 0.50 -2.49
CA CYS A 197 -12.86 0.90 -3.75
C CYS A 197 -14.24 0.23 -3.95
N LEU A 198 -15.08 0.84 -4.79
CA LEU A 198 -16.31 0.23 -5.28
C LEU A 198 -16.17 -0.06 -6.77
N PHE A 199 -16.41 -1.30 -7.16
CA PHE A 199 -16.56 -1.72 -8.55
C PHE A 199 -17.99 -2.20 -8.76
N GLU A 200 -18.73 -1.54 -9.63
CA GLU A 200 -20.15 -1.83 -9.85
C GLU A 200 -20.47 -1.89 -11.34
N ASP A 201 -21.05 -3.02 -11.75
CA ASP A 201 -21.46 -3.32 -13.13
C ASP A 201 -20.29 -3.23 -14.15
N CYS A 202 -19.07 -3.54 -13.70
CA CYS A 202 -17.87 -3.62 -14.55
C CYS A 202 -17.80 -4.98 -15.28
N LEU A 203 -17.06 -5.06 -16.39
CA LEU A 203 -16.67 -6.36 -16.95
C LEU A 203 -15.72 -7.08 -15.99
N LEU A 204 -14.59 -6.42 -15.70
CA LEU A 204 -13.61 -6.80 -14.70
C LEU A 204 -13.44 -5.66 -13.70
N GLY A 205 -13.26 -5.96 -12.41
CA GLY A 205 -12.91 -4.95 -11.42
C GLY A 205 -11.44 -4.55 -11.52
N ALA A 206 -10.52 -5.45 -11.14
CA ALA A 206 -9.08 -5.28 -11.27
C ALA A 206 -8.42 -6.47 -12.01
N THR A 207 -7.49 -6.21 -12.92
CA THR A 207 -6.88 -7.27 -13.74
C THR A 207 -5.46 -6.95 -14.18
N ASN A 208 -4.66 -7.98 -14.47
CA ASN A 208 -3.43 -7.86 -15.26
C ASN A 208 -3.51 -8.59 -16.61
N ALA A 209 -4.68 -9.08 -17.03
CA ALA A 209 -4.83 -9.97 -18.18
C ALA A 209 -4.64 -9.29 -19.55
N PHE A 210 -4.63 -7.95 -19.61
CA PHE A 210 -4.38 -7.18 -20.83
C PHE A 210 -2.89 -6.87 -21.05
N GLY A 211 -2.04 -7.25 -20.12
CA GLY A 211 -0.59 -7.13 -20.21
C GLY A 211 0.04 -7.95 -19.11
N ALA A 212 0.84 -7.37 -18.23
CA ALA A 212 1.41 -8.05 -17.08
C ALA A 212 1.46 -7.12 -15.86
N GLY A 213 2.15 -7.53 -14.80
CA GLY A 213 2.29 -6.76 -13.56
C GLY A 213 1.49 -7.36 -12.41
N ASN A 214 1.48 -6.70 -11.23
CA ASN A 214 0.75 -7.18 -10.06
C ASN A 214 -0.10 -6.09 -9.40
N PHE A 215 -1.03 -6.54 -8.57
CA PHE A 215 -1.91 -5.67 -7.79
C PHE A 215 -2.37 -6.37 -6.52
N HIS A 216 -2.81 -5.57 -5.56
CA HIS A 216 -3.40 -6.01 -4.31
C HIS A 216 -4.72 -5.27 -4.06
N VAL A 217 -5.71 -5.97 -3.54
CA VAL A 217 -7.05 -5.42 -3.31
C VAL A 217 -7.49 -5.66 -1.87
N TYR A 218 -7.81 -4.56 -1.20
CA TYR A 218 -8.09 -4.50 0.22
C TYR A 218 -9.43 -3.84 0.50
N GLU A 219 -10.25 -4.48 1.33
CA GLU A 219 -11.47 -3.89 1.90
C GLU A 219 -12.38 -3.20 0.88
N SER A 220 -12.39 -3.72 -0.35
CA SER A 220 -13.13 -3.18 -1.48
C SER A 220 -14.42 -3.95 -1.72
N ILE A 221 -15.33 -3.33 -2.46
CA ILE A 221 -16.68 -3.80 -2.71
C ILE A 221 -16.82 -4.05 -4.21
N PHE A 222 -17.27 -5.24 -4.56
CA PHE A 222 -17.60 -5.61 -5.92
C PHE A 222 -19.06 -6.02 -6.04
N ARG A 223 -19.72 -5.51 -7.09
CA ARG A 223 -21.13 -5.78 -7.35
C ARG A 223 -21.33 -6.07 -8.82
N ARG A 224 -21.84 -7.27 -9.10
CA ARG A 224 -22.33 -7.68 -10.42
C ARG A 224 -21.29 -7.51 -11.53
N SER A 225 -20.03 -7.82 -11.26
CA SER A 225 -19.02 -7.90 -12.31
C SER A 225 -19.42 -8.99 -13.30
N SER A 226 -19.51 -8.67 -14.59
CA SER A 226 -20.06 -9.59 -15.60
C SER A 226 -19.08 -10.71 -16.01
N SER A 227 -17.77 -10.51 -15.82
CA SER A 227 -16.74 -11.54 -16.00
C SER A 227 -16.18 -12.04 -14.66
N ALA A 228 -15.50 -11.17 -13.92
CA ALA A 228 -14.94 -11.46 -12.60
C ALA A 228 -14.67 -10.17 -11.83
N ASP A 229 -14.67 -10.21 -10.51
CA ASP A 229 -14.25 -9.07 -9.70
C ASP A 229 -12.76 -8.78 -9.91
N MET A 230 -11.96 -9.83 -9.88
CA MET A 230 -10.53 -9.77 -10.14
C MET A 230 -10.09 -10.92 -11.05
N SER A 231 -9.09 -10.66 -11.89
CA SER A 231 -8.49 -11.72 -12.69
C SER A 231 -6.99 -11.57 -12.87
N MET A 232 -6.32 -12.70 -13.05
CA MET A 232 -4.89 -12.80 -13.26
C MET A 232 -4.60 -13.54 -14.57
N GLY A 233 -4.02 -12.85 -15.55
CA GLY A 233 -3.53 -13.44 -16.80
C GLY A 233 -2.02 -13.75 -16.78
N HIS A 234 -1.26 -13.07 -15.92
CA HIS A 234 0.19 -13.26 -15.79
C HIS A 234 0.60 -13.49 -14.33
N ALA A 235 1.64 -14.31 -14.15
CA ALA A 235 2.22 -14.64 -12.86
C ALA A 235 2.82 -13.43 -12.14
N GLY A 236 2.87 -13.51 -10.82
CA GLY A 236 3.24 -12.43 -9.92
C GLY A 236 2.81 -12.81 -8.50
N TYR A 237 2.69 -11.81 -7.64
CA TYR A 237 2.19 -11.99 -6.28
C TYR A 237 0.98 -11.10 -6.02
N PHE A 238 -0.08 -11.67 -5.46
CA PHE A 238 -1.41 -11.06 -5.39
C PHE A 238 -2.01 -11.27 -4.01
N SER A 239 -2.56 -10.19 -3.45
CA SER A 239 -3.14 -10.21 -2.12
C SER A 239 -4.54 -9.63 -2.15
N ILE A 240 -5.53 -10.49 -1.90
CA ILE A 240 -6.94 -10.16 -1.95
C ILE A 240 -7.50 -10.32 -0.54
N ARG A 241 -7.62 -9.20 0.19
CA ARG A 241 -7.91 -9.23 1.63
C ARG A 241 -9.17 -8.45 2.00
N HIS A 242 -10.06 -9.09 2.75
CA HIS A 242 -11.21 -8.48 3.41
C HIS A 242 -12.20 -7.76 2.46
N ASN A 243 -12.30 -8.21 1.21
CA ASN A 243 -13.21 -7.66 0.23
C ASN A 243 -14.62 -8.26 0.39
N PHE A 244 -15.61 -7.54 -0.13
CA PHE A 244 -16.99 -8.00 -0.23
C PHE A 244 -17.41 -8.10 -1.69
N SER A 245 -17.89 -9.28 -2.10
CA SER A 245 -18.40 -9.54 -3.45
C SER A 245 -19.84 -9.98 -3.40
N GLN A 246 -20.68 -9.42 -4.29
CA GLN A 246 -22.07 -9.81 -4.41
C GLN A 246 -22.55 -9.87 -5.87
N GLY A 247 -23.08 -11.03 -6.25
CA GLY A 247 -23.77 -11.23 -7.52
C GLY A 247 -22.88 -11.14 -8.76
N SER A 248 -21.57 -11.08 -8.59
CA SER A 248 -20.58 -11.14 -9.68
C SER A 248 -20.51 -12.55 -10.26
N ARG A 249 -20.07 -12.69 -11.51
CA ARG A 249 -19.92 -14.01 -12.14
C ARG A 249 -18.91 -14.88 -11.37
N ALA A 250 -17.74 -14.34 -11.09
CA ALA A 250 -16.70 -14.95 -10.26
C ALA A 250 -16.02 -13.86 -9.40
N PHE A 251 -15.40 -14.28 -8.30
CA PHE A 251 -14.63 -13.40 -7.43
C PHE A 251 -13.17 -13.27 -7.91
N PHE A 252 -12.49 -14.38 -8.16
CA PHE A 252 -11.10 -14.37 -8.62
C PHE A 252 -10.83 -15.47 -9.63
N VAL A 253 -10.35 -15.09 -10.82
CA VAL A 253 -10.03 -16.05 -11.89
C VAL A 253 -8.58 -15.88 -12.32
N ALA A 254 -7.77 -16.92 -12.14
CA ALA A 254 -6.40 -16.98 -12.63
C ALA A 254 -6.27 -17.96 -13.79
N GLY A 255 -5.79 -17.46 -14.93
CA GLY A 255 -5.63 -18.22 -16.17
C GLY A 255 -4.61 -19.35 -16.09
N TRP A 256 -4.59 -20.19 -17.13
CA TRP A 256 -3.65 -21.31 -17.24
C TRP A 256 -2.22 -20.80 -17.48
N LEU A 257 -1.33 -21.10 -16.53
CA LEU A 257 0.09 -20.73 -16.60
C LEU A 257 0.95 -21.87 -16.04
N SER A 258 2.14 -22.06 -16.60
CA SER A 258 3.17 -22.93 -16.04
C SER A 258 3.98 -22.26 -14.94
N ALA A 259 3.78 -20.95 -14.71
CA ALA A 259 4.42 -20.17 -13.67
C ALA A 259 3.57 -20.08 -12.40
N CYS A 260 4.21 -19.85 -11.26
CA CYS A 260 3.52 -19.63 -9.98
C CYS A 260 2.86 -18.25 -9.92
N GLY A 261 1.59 -18.22 -9.51
CA GLY A 261 0.94 -17.01 -9.03
C GLY A 261 0.88 -17.10 -7.50
N ASN A 262 1.76 -16.40 -6.79
CA ASN A 262 1.78 -16.36 -5.34
C ASN A 262 0.52 -15.63 -4.85
N ILE A 263 -0.54 -16.36 -4.54
CA ILE A 263 -1.88 -15.79 -4.31
C ILE A 263 -2.29 -15.99 -2.85
N THR A 264 -2.68 -14.89 -2.22
CA THR A 264 -3.34 -14.90 -0.93
C THR A 264 -4.76 -14.37 -1.07
N ILE A 265 -5.74 -15.18 -0.66
CA ILE A 265 -7.15 -14.77 -0.57
C ILE A 265 -7.55 -14.92 0.90
N GLN A 266 -7.67 -13.79 1.61
CA GLN A 266 -7.88 -13.78 3.06
C GLN A 266 -9.10 -12.94 3.50
N GLY A 267 -9.96 -13.48 4.36
CA GLY A 267 -10.97 -12.70 5.07
C GLY A 267 -12.09 -12.12 4.21
N ASN A 268 -12.24 -12.58 2.96
CA ASN A 268 -13.23 -12.06 2.02
C ASN A 268 -14.62 -12.65 2.29
N THR A 269 -15.67 -11.89 1.98
CA THR A 269 -17.06 -12.38 1.99
C THR A 269 -17.59 -12.39 0.57
N ILE A 270 -17.95 -13.57 0.07
CA ILE A 270 -18.39 -13.79 -1.31
C ILE A 270 -19.83 -14.31 -1.29
N VAL A 271 -20.75 -13.54 -1.88
CA VAL A 271 -22.19 -13.78 -1.78
C VAL A 271 -22.80 -14.01 -3.16
N ASP A 272 -23.44 -15.17 -3.32
CA ASP A 272 -24.20 -15.57 -4.51
C ASP A 272 -23.44 -15.31 -5.83
N PRO A 273 -22.20 -15.82 -6.00
CA PRO A 273 -21.52 -15.78 -7.29
C PRO A 273 -22.33 -16.56 -8.33
N GLN A 274 -22.32 -16.10 -9.59
CA GLN A 274 -23.12 -16.73 -10.65
C GLN A 274 -22.45 -18.01 -11.22
N SER A 275 -21.16 -18.18 -10.99
CA SER A 275 -20.33 -19.34 -11.37
C SER A 275 -19.48 -19.80 -10.17
N VAL A 276 -18.48 -20.65 -10.42
CA VAL A 276 -17.40 -20.93 -9.45
C VAL A 276 -16.79 -19.62 -8.98
N ALA A 277 -16.67 -19.44 -7.67
CA ALA A 277 -16.25 -18.16 -7.09
C ALA A 277 -14.76 -17.91 -7.33
N ILE A 278 -13.93 -18.94 -7.17
CA ILE A 278 -12.48 -18.85 -7.33
C ILE A 278 -12.01 -19.97 -8.25
N GLU A 279 -11.28 -19.61 -9.31
CA GLU A 279 -10.69 -20.55 -10.26
C GLU A 279 -9.19 -20.28 -10.39
N ILE A 280 -8.34 -21.24 -10.00
CA ILE A 280 -6.88 -21.16 -10.08
C ILE A 280 -6.36 -22.23 -11.04
N TYR A 281 -5.92 -21.79 -12.22
CA TYR A 281 -5.37 -22.67 -13.27
C TYR A 281 -3.84 -22.59 -13.43
N ASN A 282 -3.15 -21.85 -12.57
CA ASN A 282 -1.68 -21.77 -12.49
C ASN A 282 -1.12 -22.69 -11.38
N ASN A 283 0.21 -22.67 -11.17
CA ASN A 283 0.89 -23.53 -10.18
C ASN A 283 0.72 -23.10 -8.71
N GLY A 284 -0.05 -22.05 -8.43
CA GLY A 284 -0.17 -21.47 -7.09
C GLY A 284 1.14 -20.82 -6.63
N PRO A 285 1.45 -20.81 -5.31
CA PRO A 285 0.61 -21.32 -4.24
C PRO A 285 -0.63 -20.44 -4.01
N LEU A 286 -1.77 -21.07 -3.69
CA LEU A 286 -2.94 -20.39 -3.13
C LEU A 286 -3.01 -20.61 -1.62
N LEU A 287 -2.95 -19.53 -0.85
CA LEU A 287 -3.34 -19.50 0.57
C LEU A 287 -4.75 -18.96 0.70
N LEU A 288 -5.69 -19.83 1.07
CA LEU A 288 -7.10 -19.49 1.28
C LEU A 288 -7.40 -19.44 2.78
N LEU A 289 -7.54 -18.22 3.33
CA LEU A 289 -7.57 -18.00 4.78
C LEU A 289 -8.83 -17.25 5.22
N ASP A 290 -9.59 -17.80 6.17
CA ASP A 290 -10.64 -17.09 6.91
C ASP A 290 -11.72 -16.43 6.02
N ASN A 291 -11.99 -16.97 4.83
CA ASN A 291 -13.00 -16.42 3.92
C ASN A 291 -14.39 -17.00 4.22
N VAL A 292 -15.43 -16.28 3.82
CA VAL A 292 -16.83 -16.70 3.93
C VAL A 292 -17.44 -16.80 2.54
N PHE A 293 -17.84 -18.02 2.16
CA PHE A 293 -18.47 -18.35 0.89
C PHE A 293 -19.95 -18.66 1.11
N LEU A 294 -20.80 -17.66 0.83
CA LEU A 294 -22.25 -17.82 0.78
C LEU A 294 -22.64 -18.19 -0.66
N VAL A 295 -22.49 -19.47 -0.97
CA VAL A 295 -22.75 -20.06 -2.29
C VAL A 295 -23.88 -21.09 -2.23
N ARG A 296 -24.51 -21.34 -3.37
CA ARG A 296 -25.64 -22.30 -3.47
C ARG A 296 -25.27 -23.60 -4.20
N LYS A 297 -24.12 -23.61 -4.89
CA LYS A 297 -23.65 -24.74 -5.69
C LYS A 297 -22.18 -24.97 -5.41
N ALA A 298 -21.78 -26.25 -5.45
CA ALA A 298 -20.39 -26.67 -5.39
C ALA A 298 -19.86 -26.98 -6.81
N PRO A 299 -18.53 -26.87 -7.04
CA PRO A 299 -17.54 -26.31 -6.11
C PRO A 299 -17.58 -24.79 -6.07
N ALA A 300 -17.20 -24.20 -4.93
CA ALA A 300 -17.00 -22.77 -4.75
C ALA A 300 -15.59 -22.35 -5.20
N VAL A 301 -14.61 -23.22 -4.98
CA VAL A 301 -13.20 -23.00 -5.28
C VAL A 301 -12.69 -24.17 -6.10
N LYS A 302 -12.08 -23.87 -7.25
CA LYS A 302 -11.36 -24.83 -8.09
C LYS A 302 -9.88 -24.46 -8.14
N VAL A 303 -9.03 -25.41 -7.81
CA VAL A 303 -7.57 -25.28 -7.84
C VAL A 303 -7.00 -26.41 -8.66
N ARG A 304 -6.06 -26.10 -9.57
CA ARG A 304 -5.36 -27.10 -10.37
C ARG A 304 -4.77 -28.22 -9.48
N PRO A 305 -4.85 -29.51 -9.87
CA PRO A 305 -4.46 -30.64 -9.01
C PRO A 305 -3.00 -30.71 -8.56
N ASP A 306 -2.11 -29.96 -9.17
CA ASP A 306 -0.67 -29.92 -8.89
C ASP A 306 -0.22 -28.53 -8.41
N ALA A 307 -1.14 -27.60 -8.18
CA ALA A 307 -0.82 -26.31 -7.59
C ALA A 307 -0.50 -26.42 -6.09
N GLY A 308 0.32 -25.50 -5.61
CA GLY A 308 0.49 -25.29 -4.17
C GLY A 308 -0.83 -24.82 -3.55
N PHE A 309 -1.30 -25.46 -2.47
CA PHE A 309 -2.60 -25.09 -1.89
C PHE A 309 -2.69 -25.35 -0.38
N LEU A 310 -3.13 -24.31 0.34
CA LEU A 310 -3.52 -24.40 1.75
C LEU A 310 -4.86 -23.72 1.97
N SER A 311 -5.72 -24.38 2.77
CA SER A 311 -7.01 -23.85 3.21
C SER A 311 -7.08 -23.81 4.73
N ALA A 312 -7.39 -22.65 5.31
CA ALA A 312 -7.57 -22.55 6.75
C ALA A 312 -8.67 -21.59 7.19
N GLY A 313 -9.55 -22.05 8.08
CA GLY A 313 -10.55 -21.21 8.76
C GLY A 313 -11.69 -20.70 7.87
N ASN A 314 -11.84 -21.22 6.66
CA ASN A 314 -12.88 -20.78 5.74
C ASN A 314 -14.26 -21.33 6.14
N VAL A 315 -15.30 -20.56 5.84
CA VAL A 315 -16.70 -20.94 6.04
C VAL A 315 -17.37 -21.10 4.69
N PHE A 316 -17.92 -22.29 4.42
CA PHE A 316 -18.65 -22.61 3.20
C PHE A 316 -20.10 -22.94 3.51
N THR A 317 -21.02 -22.58 2.59
CA THR A 317 -22.45 -22.93 2.73
C THR A 317 -22.88 -24.16 1.94
N VAL A 318 -21.93 -24.86 1.32
CA VAL A 318 -22.12 -26.12 0.58
C VAL A 318 -21.06 -27.15 0.97
N LYS A 319 -21.38 -28.44 0.84
CA LYS A 319 -20.39 -29.52 0.92
C LYS A 319 -19.54 -29.57 -0.35
N ASP A 320 -18.39 -30.23 -0.30
CA ASP A 320 -17.47 -30.41 -1.43
C ASP A 320 -17.12 -29.08 -2.12
N ALA A 321 -17.03 -28.01 -1.31
CA ALA A 321 -16.87 -26.65 -1.79
C ALA A 321 -15.51 -26.37 -2.45
N VAL A 322 -14.51 -27.21 -2.20
CA VAL A 322 -13.14 -27.03 -2.67
C VAL A 322 -12.68 -28.25 -3.47
N GLU A 323 -12.54 -28.05 -4.78
CA GLU A 323 -11.91 -29.00 -5.69
C GLU A 323 -10.42 -28.65 -5.81
N ALA A 324 -9.57 -29.46 -5.19
CA ALA A 324 -8.12 -29.27 -5.16
C ALA A 324 -7.42 -30.61 -4.90
N LYS A 325 -6.08 -30.63 -4.91
CA LYS A 325 -5.29 -31.83 -4.64
C LYS A 325 -5.62 -32.45 -3.26
N PRO A 326 -5.68 -33.78 -3.13
CA PRO A 326 -5.98 -34.44 -1.85
C PRO A 326 -4.94 -34.19 -0.76
N SER A 327 -3.68 -33.95 -1.12
CA SER A 327 -2.57 -33.72 -0.18
C SER A 327 -2.53 -32.31 0.41
N ALA A 328 -3.36 -31.38 -0.07
CA ALA A 328 -3.36 -30.00 0.40
C ALA A 328 -3.64 -29.91 1.90
N PHE A 329 -2.88 -29.08 2.60
CA PHE A 329 -3.10 -28.85 4.03
C PHE A 329 -4.42 -28.11 4.26
N ARG A 330 -5.25 -28.63 5.18
CA ARG A 330 -6.54 -28.06 5.55
C ARG A 330 -6.71 -28.01 7.06
N MET A 331 -7.13 -26.88 7.61
CA MET A 331 -7.44 -26.77 9.03
C MET A 331 -8.61 -25.83 9.32
N ASP A 332 -9.40 -26.12 10.34
CA ASP A 332 -10.45 -25.24 10.87
C ASP A 332 -11.54 -24.78 9.87
N ASP A 333 -11.57 -25.30 8.63
CA ASP A 333 -12.64 -25.03 7.65
C ASP A 333 -13.98 -25.60 8.12
N LYS A 334 -15.06 -24.90 7.83
CA LYS A 334 -16.42 -25.23 8.30
C LYS A 334 -17.41 -25.22 7.15
N VAL A 335 -18.36 -26.14 7.21
CA VAL A 335 -19.56 -26.13 6.37
C VAL A 335 -20.76 -25.81 7.26
N VAL A 336 -21.50 -24.76 6.92
CA VAL A 336 -22.67 -24.29 7.68
C VAL A 336 -23.88 -24.12 6.78
N PRO A 337 -25.12 -24.15 7.28
CA PRO A 337 -26.29 -23.85 6.46
C PRO A 337 -26.24 -22.43 5.91
N TYR A 338 -26.66 -22.23 4.66
CA TYR A 338 -26.70 -20.90 4.02
C TYR A 338 -27.38 -19.84 4.88
N ALA A 339 -28.56 -20.16 5.44
CA ALA A 339 -29.35 -19.24 6.25
C ALA A 339 -28.71 -18.85 7.60
N SER A 340 -27.66 -19.55 8.05
CA SER A 340 -26.99 -19.27 9.33
C SER A 340 -25.96 -18.14 9.23
N VAL A 341 -25.55 -17.75 8.03
CA VAL A 341 -24.54 -16.72 7.79
C VAL A 341 -25.24 -15.42 7.39
N LYS A 342 -25.06 -14.36 8.19
CA LYS A 342 -25.48 -13.01 7.81
C LYS A 342 -24.35 -12.29 7.07
N ALA A 343 -24.50 -12.11 5.77
CA ALA A 343 -23.65 -11.24 4.97
C ALA A 343 -24.34 -9.90 4.74
N THR A 344 -23.99 -8.88 5.53
CA THR A 344 -24.50 -7.52 5.32
C THR A 344 -23.56 -6.79 4.38
N PRO A 345 -24.02 -6.29 3.22
CA PRO A 345 -23.18 -5.50 2.34
C PRO A 345 -22.60 -4.28 3.09
N PRO A 346 -21.28 -4.04 3.01
CA PRO A 346 -20.68 -2.84 3.56
C PRO A 346 -21.20 -1.59 2.84
N GLN A 347 -21.12 -0.46 3.52
CA GLN A 347 -21.42 0.83 2.91
C GLN A 347 -20.37 1.15 1.83
N PRO A 348 -20.78 1.79 0.72
CA PRO A 348 -19.83 2.31 -0.26
C PRO A 348 -18.77 3.21 0.39
N PRO A 349 -17.62 3.40 -0.28
CA PRO A 349 -16.53 4.21 0.25
C PRO A 349 -17.01 5.61 0.63
N TYR A 350 -16.61 6.03 1.83
CA TYR A 350 -16.88 7.37 2.35
C TYR A 350 -15.87 8.33 1.76
N ILE A 351 -16.34 9.35 1.06
CA ILE A 351 -15.49 10.39 0.50
C ILE A 351 -15.56 11.59 1.46
N PRO A 352 -14.44 12.02 2.04
CA PRO A 352 -14.49 13.06 3.06
C PRO A 352 -14.95 14.39 2.44
N PRO A 353 -15.88 15.11 3.08
CA PRO A 353 -16.21 16.47 2.68
C PRO A 353 -15.01 17.40 2.97
N THR A 354 -15.06 18.60 2.43
CA THR A 354 -14.11 19.65 2.78
C THR A 354 -14.28 20.06 4.24
N GLU A 355 -13.21 19.92 5.03
CA GLU A 355 -13.20 20.34 6.43
C GLU A 355 -12.83 21.81 6.53
N LYS A 356 -13.77 22.65 6.97
CA LYS A 356 -13.49 24.05 7.29
C LYS A 356 -12.83 24.13 8.66
N ARG A 357 -11.54 24.48 8.68
CA ARG A 357 -10.75 24.71 9.90
C ARG A 357 -10.11 26.07 9.87
N LYS A 358 -9.75 26.59 11.04
CA LYS A 358 -8.87 27.75 11.12
C LYS A 358 -7.52 27.39 10.52
N VAL A 359 -7.11 28.12 9.49
CA VAL A 359 -5.81 27.96 8.83
C VAL A 359 -4.86 29.05 9.34
N ILE A 360 -3.67 28.63 9.74
CA ILE A 360 -2.52 29.49 10.02
C ILE A 360 -1.59 29.33 8.81
N GLU A 361 -1.65 30.30 7.91
CA GLU A 361 -0.83 30.35 6.70
C GLU A 361 0.60 30.74 7.07
N VAL A 362 1.57 29.88 6.71
CA VAL A 362 2.99 30.19 6.84
C VAL A 362 3.49 30.72 5.50
N ARG A 363 4.26 31.81 5.51
CA ARG A 363 4.89 32.30 4.28
C ARG A 363 5.90 31.28 3.73
N ALA A 364 5.97 31.13 2.41
CA ALA A 364 7.00 30.32 1.78
C ALA A 364 8.41 30.78 2.22
N GLY A 365 9.27 29.82 2.58
CA GLY A 365 10.62 30.10 3.07
C GLY A 365 10.66 30.78 4.45
N ALA A 366 9.63 30.61 5.28
CA ALA A 366 9.67 31.01 6.69
C ALA A 366 10.85 30.36 7.43
N SER A 367 11.40 31.08 8.39
CA SER A 367 12.42 30.58 9.31
C SER A 367 11.84 29.56 10.29
N ALA A 368 12.70 28.73 10.87
CA ALA A 368 12.30 27.79 11.92
C ALA A 368 11.58 28.48 13.10
N GLN A 369 11.98 29.71 13.46
CA GLN A 369 11.35 30.46 14.54
C GLN A 369 9.91 30.89 14.20
N GLU A 370 9.66 31.34 12.97
CA GLU A 370 8.32 31.69 12.52
C GLU A 370 7.40 30.46 12.48
N ILE A 371 7.90 29.34 11.96
CA ILE A 371 7.17 28.07 11.94
C ILE A 371 6.88 27.60 13.37
N GLN A 372 7.86 27.67 14.28
CA GLN A 372 7.67 27.31 15.69
C GLN A 372 6.61 28.19 16.37
N ASN A 373 6.60 29.49 16.09
CA ASN A 373 5.57 30.41 16.62
C ASN A 373 4.17 30.01 16.13
N ALA A 374 4.05 29.62 14.86
CA ALA A 374 2.80 29.15 14.27
C ALA A 374 2.35 27.80 14.86
N ILE A 375 3.28 26.86 15.12
CA ILE A 375 3.00 25.62 15.86
C ILE A 375 2.48 25.94 17.27
N ASN A 376 3.15 26.84 17.99
CA ASN A 376 2.75 27.23 19.34
C ASN A 376 1.37 27.90 19.36
N GLN A 377 1.05 28.69 18.32
CA GLN A 377 -0.28 29.27 18.15
C GLN A 377 -1.33 28.20 17.89
N ALA A 378 -1.04 27.23 17.01
CA ALA A 378 -1.91 26.11 16.69
C ALA A 378 -2.21 25.24 17.93
N ALA A 379 -1.17 24.94 18.72
CA ALA A 379 -1.24 24.06 19.88
C ALA A 379 -2.10 24.61 21.03
N ARG A 380 -2.33 25.93 21.10
CA ARG A 380 -3.18 26.56 22.15
C ARG A 380 -4.68 26.28 21.97
N SER A 381 -5.10 25.84 20.79
CA SER A 381 -6.51 25.57 20.49
C SER A 381 -6.85 24.10 20.66
N GLU A 382 -6.94 23.61 21.92
CA GLU A 382 -7.21 22.19 22.23
C GLU A 382 -8.46 21.64 21.53
N ARG A 383 -9.47 22.48 21.29
CA ARG A 383 -10.77 22.07 20.71
C ARG A 383 -10.89 22.23 19.19
N GLU A 384 -10.10 23.09 18.56
CA GLU A 384 -10.35 23.49 17.17
C GLU A 384 -9.53 22.70 16.13
N ARG A 385 -8.46 22.01 16.57
CA ARG A 385 -7.46 21.36 15.69
C ARG A 385 -7.13 22.21 14.46
N PRO A 386 -6.48 23.38 14.65
CA PRO A 386 -6.15 24.28 13.54
C PRO A 386 -5.15 23.64 12.57
N VAL A 387 -5.17 24.14 11.34
CA VAL A 387 -4.26 23.73 10.26
C VAL A 387 -3.12 24.72 10.17
N LEU A 388 -1.90 24.27 10.39
CA LEU A 388 -0.69 24.95 9.98
C LEU A 388 -0.40 24.58 8.53
N HIS A 389 -0.59 25.54 7.62
CA HIS A 389 -0.36 25.32 6.20
C HIS A 389 1.01 25.87 5.78
N LEU A 390 1.83 25.01 5.15
CA LEU A 390 3.16 25.30 4.62
C LEU A 390 3.09 25.20 3.09
N PRO A 391 2.96 26.31 2.35
CA PRO A 391 2.91 26.25 0.90
C PRO A 391 4.19 25.67 0.31
N ALA A 392 4.13 25.27 -0.96
CA ALA A 392 5.29 24.75 -1.69
C ALA A 392 6.51 25.68 -1.55
N GLY A 393 7.66 25.11 -1.20
CA GLY A 393 8.87 25.87 -0.90
C GLY A 393 9.86 25.09 -0.03
N THR A 394 11.09 25.58 0.04
CA THR A 394 12.12 25.06 0.94
C THR A 394 12.24 25.96 2.18
N TYR A 395 12.14 25.35 3.36
CA TYR A 395 12.21 26.00 4.66
C TYR A 395 13.49 25.61 5.38
N VAL A 396 14.24 26.60 5.85
CA VAL A 396 15.51 26.39 6.55
C VAL A 396 15.23 26.14 8.03
N ILE A 397 15.55 24.92 8.48
CA ILE A 397 15.33 24.46 9.86
C ILE A 397 16.66 24.40 10.61
N ASP A 398 16.92 25.41 11.44
CA ASP A 398 18.15 25.54 12.25
C ASP A 398 18.04 24.94 13.66
N ARG A 399 16.82 24.54 14.06
CA ARG A 399 16.46 24.00 15.37
C ARG A 399 15.26 23.06 15.24
N PRO A 400 15.05 22.12 16.17
CA PRO A 400 13.86 21.28 16.14
C PRO A 400 12.56 22.07 16.18
N LEU A 401 11.61 21.70 15.34
CA LEU A 401 10.22 22.16 15.42
C LEU A 401 9.46 21.26 16.38
N VAL A 402 9.08 21.80 17.53
CA VAL A 402 8.50 21.05 18.64
C VAL A 402 7.00 21.26 18.67
N VAL A 403 6.26 20.16 18.55
CA VAL A 403 4.83 20.09 18.86
C VAL A 403 4.70 19.72 20.35
N PRO A 404 4.19 20.63 21.19
CA PRO A 404 4.15 20.42 22.64
C PRO A 404 3.15 19.31 23.03
N PRO A 405 3.25 18.78 24.27
CA PRO A 405 2.22 17.89 24.82
C PRO A 405 0.83 18.52 24.77
N GLN A 406 -0.17 17.66 24.72
CA GLN A 406 -1.60 17.99 24.65
C GLN A 406 -2.00 18.81 23.42
N SER A 407 -1.11 18.90 22.42
CA SER A 407 -1.44 19.52 21.14
C SER A 407 -2.52 18.75 20.41
N ASN A 408 -3.36 19.49 19.69
CA ASN A 408 -4.32 18.98 18.73
C ASN A 408 -4.14 19.80 17.45
N VAL A 409 -3.33 19.34 16.48
CA VAL A 409 -2.90 20.17 15.34
C VAL A 409 -2.84 19.39 14.02
N CYS A 410 -3.00 20.09 12.90
CA CYS A 410 -2.66 19.57 11.58
C CYS A 410 -1.47 20.36 11.02
N ILE A 411 -0.44 19.70 10.50
CA ILE A 411 0.68 20.31 9.77
C ILE A 411 0.62 19.78 8.33
N VAL A 412 0.32 20.67 7.39
CA VAL A 412 -0.02 20.28 6.00
C VAL A 412 0.83 21.08 5.03
N GLY A 413 1.44 20.40 4.08
CA GLY A 413 2.10 21.03 2.94
C GLY A 413 1.33 20.90 1.63
N ASP A 414 1.96 21.39 0.56
CA ASP A 414 1.49 21.31 -0.83
C ASP A 414 2.07 20.09 -1.60
N GLY A 415 2.47 19.04 -0.90
CA GLY A 415 3.10 17.83 -1.45
C GLY A 415 4.62 17.81 -1.27
N GLY A 416 5.31 16.95 -2.02
CA GLY A 416 6.78 16.78 -1.92
C GLY A 416 7.60 18.03 -2.25
N LYS A 417 6.98 19.09 -2.82
CA LYS A 417 7.60 20.40 -3.01
C LYS A 417 7.64 21.27 -1.74
N THR A 418 7.00 20.85 -0.64
CA THR A 418 7.10 21.48 0.68
C THR A 418 8.22 20.80 1.46
N VAL A 419 9.39 21.43 1.55
CA VAL A 419 10.61 20.79 2.09
C VAL A 419 11.07 21.48 3.37
N LEU A 420 11.04 20.76 4.49
CA LEU A 420 11.67 21.17 5.75
C LEU A 420 13.12 20.65 5.77
N ARG A 421 14.10 21.53 5.52
CA ARG A 421 15.50 21.16 5.37
C ARG A 421 16.34 21.57 6.57
N TRP A 422 17.01 20.60 7.17
CA TRP A 422 17.91 20.83 8.30
C TRP A 422 19.16 21.63 7.90
N ARG A 423 19.42 22.70 8.66
CA ARG A 423 20.65 23.51 8.61
C ARG A 423 21.22 23.78 10.01
N GLY A 424 20.63 23.22 11.06
CA GLY A 424 21.11 23.38 12.43
C GLY A 424 22.48 22.75 12.68
N GLU A 425 23.08 23.14 13.80
CA GLU A 425 24.32 22.54 14.30
C GLU A 425 24.04 21.19 14.98
N GLY A 426 24.97 20.25 14.83
CA GLY A 426 24.89 18.95 15.47
C GLY A 426 23.74 18.06 14.98
N THR A 427 23.24 17.23 15.90
CA THR A 427 22.19 16.25 15.64
C THR A 427 20.92 16.61 16.40
N GLY A 428 19.77 16.51 15.76
CA GLY A 428 18.46 16.70 16.41
C GLY A 428 17.32 16.39 15.43
N PRO A 429 16.07 16.24 15.93
CA PRO A 429 14.92 16.02 15.07
C PRO A 429 14.55 17.27 14.28
N ILE A 430 14.13 17.11 13.02
CA ILE A 430 13.46 18.19 12.28
C ILE A 430 12.09 18.46 12.92
N LEU A 431 11.27 17.40 13.07
CA LEU A 431 9.98 17.46 13.75
C LEU A 431 10.01 16.60 15.02
N LEU A 432 9.65 17.19 16.15
CA LEU A 432 9.53 16.52 17.44
C LEU A 432 8.12 16.64 18.00
N PHE A 433 7.44 15.50 18.12
CA PHE A 433 6.16 15.40 18.83
C PHE A 433 6.40 14.91 20.25
N LYS A 434 5.97 15.69 21.23
CA LYS A 434 5.99 15.29 22.64
C LYS A 434 4.59 14.81 23.03
N GLY A 435 4.45 13.50 23.24
CA GLY A 435 3.20 12.91 23.68
C GLY A 435 2.87 13.21 25.14
N PRO A 436 1.59 13.11 25.56
CA PRO A 436 0.45 12.76 24.71
C PRO A 436 0.08 13.89 23.74
N ALA A 437 -0.17 13.58 22.47
CA ALA A 437 -0.56 14.59 21.46
C ALA A 437 -1.42 13.98 20.35
N HIS A 438 -2.31 14.80 19.78
CA HIS A 438 -3.08 14.47 18.59
C HIS A 438 -2.56 15.28 17.42
N ALA A 439 -2.04 14.63 16.39
CA ALA A 439 -1.51 15.34 15.24
C ALA A 439 -1.79 14.63 13.91
N VAL A 440 -2.00 15.44 12.88
CA VAL A 440 -1.99 15.01 11.48
C VAL A 440 -0.84 15.71 10.78
N ILE A 441 -0.05 14.95 10.03
CA ILE A 441 1.03 15.47 9.20
C ILE A 441 0.79 14.97 7.78
N SER A 442 0.73 15.88 6.81
CA SER A 442 0.60 15.44 5.42
C SER A 442 1.31 16.29 4.39
N ASP A 443 1.60 15.65 3.26
CA ASP A 443 1.98 16.31 2.00
C ASP A 443 3.23 17.20 2.15
N LEU A 444 4.31 16.66 2.73
CA LEU A 444 5.57 17.38 2.91
C LEU A 444 6.79 16.44 2.93
N MET A 445 7.99 17.03 2.79
CA MET A 445 9.28 16.35 2.85
C MET A 445 10.13 16.86 4.02
N LEU A 446 10.79 15.93 4.71
CA LEU A 446 11.82 16.19 5.72
C LEU A 446 13.19 15.81 5.15
N ASP A 447 14.11 16.78 5.09
CA ASP A 447 15.48 16.58 4.59
C ASP A 447 16.48 16.83 5.72
N GLY A 448 17.08 15.75 6.23
CA GLY A 448 17.98 15.79 7.39
C GLY A 448 19.39 16.25 7.09
N ALA A 449 19.73 16.53 5.82
CA ALA A 449 21.07 16.92 5.39
C ALA A 449 22.20 15.99 5.91
N GLY A 450 21.90 14.70 6.04
CA GLY A 450 22.79 13.64 6.54
C GLY A 450 23.14 13.72 8.02
N ARG A 451 22.46 14.57 8.80
CA ARG A 451 22.85 14.90 10.20
C ARG A 451 21.71 14.83 11.20
N ALA A 452 20.51 15.25 10.79
CA ALA A 452 19.34 15.28 11.65
C ALA A 452 18.59 13.94 11.68
N ASP A 453 17.79 13.78 12.74
CA ASP A 453 16.70 12.80 12.75
C ASP A 453 15.50 13.44 12.01
N GLY A 454 14.72 12.66 11.27
CA GLY A 454 13.56 13.18 10.53
C GLY A 454 12.41 13.53 11.48
N LEU A 455 11.62 12.52 11.82
CA LEU A 455 10.46 12.61 12.68
C LEU A 455 10.68 11.81 13.97
N VAL A 456 10.57 12.47 15.12
CA VAL A 456 10.65 11.82 16.43
C VAL A 456 9.34 12.01 17.18
N VAL A 457 8.77 10.92 17.69
CA VAL A 457 7.60 10.94 18.59
C VAL A 457 8.05 10.37 19.93
N GLN A 458 7.98 11.20 20.96
CA GLN A 458 8.34 10.84 22.33
C GLN A 458 7.11 10.62 23.18
N ASN A 459 7.23 9.79 24.22
CA ASN A 459 6.16 9.48 25.16
C ASN A 459 4.93 9.02 24.36
N VAL A 460 5.08 7.93 23.61
CA VAL A 460 4.02 7.34 22.77
C VAL A 460 3.74 5.89 23.17
N ASP A 461 3.76 5.58 24.47
CA ASP A 461 3.36 4.26 25.02
C ASP A 461 2.22 4.35 26.04
N GLN A 462 1.39 5.39 25.96
CA GLN A 462 0.16 5.43 26.76
C GLN A 462 -0.77 4.28 26.34
N ARG A 463 -1.54 3.75 27.28
CA ARG A 463 -2.59 2.76 26.97
C ARG A 463 -3.53 3.29 25.89
N GLY A 464 -3.62 2.55 24.77
CA GLY A 464 -4.45 2.91 23.62
C GLY A 464 -3.86 3.97 22.71
N ALA A 465 -2.57 4.33 22.88
CA ALA A 465 -1.88 5.22 21.96
C ALA A 465 -1.76 4.59 20.56
N ARG A 466 -1.71 5.44 19.55
CA ARG A 466 -1.69 5.01 18.15
C ARG A 466 -0.77 5.87 17.31
N PHE A 467 -0.08 5.19 16.41
CA PHE A 467 0.67 5.79 15.32
C PHE A 467 0.21 5.13 14.02
N LEU A 468 -0.41 5.91 13.15
CA LEU A 468 -0.94 5.45 11.86
C LEU A 468 -0.22 6.20 10.75
N ALA A 469 0.39 5.50 9.81
CA ALA A 469 1.08 6.14 8.69
C ALA A 469 0.68 5.51 7.37
N ASP A 470 0.20 6.34 6.46
CA ASP A 470 -0.11 6.00 5.07
C ASP A 470 0.85 6.73 4.14
N GLN A 471 1.39 6.00 3.16
CA GLN A 471 2.39 6.52 2.22
C GLN A 471 3.51 7.27 2.97
N LEU A 472 4.07 6.70 4.03
CA LEU A 472 5.35 7.17 4.57
C LEU A 472 6.45 6.66 3.64
N ASN A 473 7.33 7.55 3.19
CA ASN A 473 8.49 7.18 2.37
C ASN A 473 9.77 7.60 3.09
N VAL A 474 10.61 6.64 3.46
CA VAL A 474 11.89 6.89 4.12
C VAL A 474 13.02 6.40 3.24
N SER A 475 14.00 7.27 2.95
CA SER A 475 15.14 6.92 2.13
C SER A 475 16.47 7.44 2.72
N GLY A 476 17.54 6.67 2.55
CA GLY A 476 18.90 7.14 2.85
C GLY A 476 19.17 7.33 4.35
N ALA A 477 18.57 6.51 5.22
CA ALA A 477 18.78 6.62 6.66
C ALA A 477 20.07 5.92 7.12
N GLN A 478 20.97 6.66 7.77
CA GLN A 478 22.30 6.17 8.17
C GLN A 478 22.28 5.15 9.33
N GLN A 479 21.21 5.12 10.13
CA GLN A 479 21.06 4.20 11.26
C GLN A 479 19.85 3.28 11.09
N ALA A 480 18.65 3.86 11.02
CA ALA A 480 17.44 3.12 10.70
C ALA A 480 16.42 4.03 10.00
N GLY A 481 15.73 3.50 8.99
CA GLY A 481 14.63 4.20 8.35
C GLY A 481 13.51 4.42 9.37
N ILE A 482 13.05 3.35 10.01
CA ILE A 482 12.06 3.38 11.08
C ILE A 482 12.62 2.67 12.31
N LEU A 483 12.53 3.30 13.47
CA LEU A 483 12.86 2.71 14.77
C LEU A 483 11.64 2.79 15.69
N VAL A 484 11.10 1.62 16.03
CA VAL A 484 10.04 1.47 17.05
C VAL A 484 10.64 0.82 18.28
N ASN A 485 10.68 1.55 19.38
CA ASN A 485 11.44 1.14 20.56
C ASN A 485 10.58 1.12 21.83
N ARG A 486 10.45 -0.07 22.43
CA ARG A 486 9.82 -0.33 23.74
C ARG A 486 8.35 0.12 23.84
N LEU A 487 7.58 -0.13 22.79
CA LEU A 487 6.15 0.23 22.74
C LEU A 487 5.25 -1.00 22.90
N ARG A 488 4.75 -1.23 24.12
CA ARG A 488 3.88 -2.37 24.42
C ARG A 488 2.39 -2.05 24.31
N ASN A 489 2.03 -0.78 24.48
CA ASN A 489 0.65 -0.32 24.59
C ASN A 489 0.15 0.41 23.34
N THR A 490 1.04 0.60 22.36
CA THR A 490 0.79 1.42 21.18
C THR A 490 0.61 0.61 19.94
N GLN A 491 -0.48 0.88 19.21
CA GLN A 491 -0.68 0.34 17.87
C GLN A 491 0.13 1.16 16.87
N VAL A 492 1.06 0.51 16.18
CA VAL A 492 1.88 1.14 15.13
C VAL A 492 1.54 0.47 13.81
N HIS A 493 0.77 1.15 12.98
CA HIS A 493 0.32 0.62 11.69
C HIS A 493 0.83 1.47 10.53
N PHE A 494 1.44 0.79 9.57
CA PHE A 494 1.88 1.38 8.32
C PHE A 494 1.08 0.82 7.15
N PHE A 495 0.70 1.70 6.24
CA PHE A 495 0.00 1.40 4.99
C PHE A 495 0.81 2.00 3.85
N ASN A 496 1.02 1.22 2.79
CA ASN A 496 1.74 1.67 1.59
C ASN A 496 3.11 2.28 1.94
N LEU A 497 3.84 1.62 2.84
CA LEU A 497 5.12 2.10 3.38
C LEU A 497 6.25 1.88 2.38
N ASN A 498 7.00 2.94 2.08
CA ASN A 498 8.23 2.81 1.31
C ASN A 498 9.45 3.03 2.21
N HIS A 499 10.41 2.11 2.16
CA HIS A 499 11.70 2.30 2.82
C HIS A 499 12.89 1.80 1.98
N ALA A 500 13.85 2.69 1.73
CA ALA A 500 14.96 2.38 0.83
C ALA A 500 16.30 2.95 1.28
N GLU A 501 17.40 2.36 0.80
CA GLU A 501 18.77 2.87 0.99
C GLU A 501 19.13 3.13 2.48
N CYS A 502 18.52 2.37 3.38
CA CYS A 502 18.76 2.50 4.82
C CYS A 502 19.79 1.47 5.27
N LYS A 503 20.55 1.81 6.32
CA LYS A 503 21.35 0.81 7.04
C LYS A 503 20.46 -0.32 7.58
N VAL A 504 19.36 0.05 8.25
CA VAL A 504 18.25 -0.87 8.54
C VAL A 504 16.97 -0.21 8.10
N GLY A 505 16.15 -0.87 7.27
CA GLY A 505 14.86 -0.33 6.82
C GLY A 505 13.92 -0.07 8.01
N VAL A 506 13.51 -1.14 8.68
CA VAL A 506 12.61 -1.09 9.85
C VAL A 506 13.19 -1.90 11.00
N LYS A 507 13.47 -1.22 12.11
CA LYS A 507 13.96 -1.82 13.35
C LYS A 507 12.88 -1.75 14.43
N VAL A 508 12.53 -2.91 14.99
CA VAL A 508 11.54 -3.05 16.06
C VAL A 508 12.19 -3.75 17.25
N ALA A 509 12.21 -3.05 18.39
CA ALA A 509 12.79 -3.56 19.64
C ALA A 509 11.77 -3.46 20.77
N GLY A 510 11.40 -4.60 21.37
CA GLY A 510 10.52 -4.67 22.54
C GLY A 510 9.13 -4.04 22.34
N ALA A 511 8.57 -4.12 21.13
CA ALA A 511 7.25 -3.58 20.79
C ALA A 511 6.26 -4.69 20.38
N GLU A 512 5.00 -4.59 20.81
CA GLU A 512 4.03 -5.70 20.71
C GLU A 512 3.08 -5.62 19.51
N HIS A 513 2.86 -4.42 18.94
CA HIS A 513 1.81 -4.18 17.94
C HIS A 513 2.31 -3.37 16.74
N VAL A 514 3.30 -3.89 16.01
CA VAL A 514 3.85 -3.26 14.81
C VAL A 514 3.46 -4.02 13.55
N VAL A 515 2.80 -3.33 12.62
CA VAL A 515 2.24 -3.93 11.41
C VAL A 515 2.51 -3.05 10.19
N ILE A 516 3.01 -3.67 9.12
CA ILE A 516 3.08 -3.09 7.78
C ILE A 516 2.08 -3.85 6.91
N PHE A 517 1.02 -3.18 6.46
CA PHE A 517 -0.06 -3.82 5.70
C PHE A 517 0.22 -3.93 4.20
N SER A 518 1.05 -3.04 3.67
CA SER A 518 1.47 -2.98 2.26
C SER A 518 2.62 -1.98 2.11
N GLY A 519 3.33 -2.02 0.99
CA GLY A 519 4.45 -1.12 0.74
C GLY A 519 5.50 -1.69 -0.23
N ALA A 520 6.63 -1.01 -0.30
CA ALA A 520 7.78 -1.43 -1.09
C ALA A 520 9.09 -1.10 -0.38
N SER A 521 10.16 -1.78 -0.74
CA SER A 521 11.48 -1.54 -0.15
C SER A 521 12.60 -1.82 -1.12
N SER A 522 13.73 -1.13 -0.98
CA SER A 522 14.88 -1.38 -1.85
C SER A 522 16.21 -0.99 -1.25
N ASN A 523 17.28 -1.67 -1.67
CA ASN A 523 18.67 -1.28 -1.37
C ASN A 523 19.01 -1.02 0.11
N ASN A 524 18.28 -1.62 1.06
CA ASN A 524 18.63 -1.54 2.47
C ASN A 524 19.76 -2.53 2.78
N GLU A 525 20.74 -2.20 3.62
CA GLU A 525 21.75 -3.20 4.04
C GLU A 525 21.06 -4.38 4.73
N LEU A 526 20.06 -4.08 5.57
CA LEU A 526 19.06 -5.02 6.05
C LEU A 526 17.68 -4.36 6.00
N SER A 527 16.66 -5.04 5.51
CA SER A 527 15.31 -4.46 5.44
C SER A 527 14.61 -4.45 6.80
N TYR A 528 14.85 -5.45 7.65
CA TYR A 528 14.20 -5.56 8.95
C TYR A 528 15.16 -6.01 10.05
N GLU A 529 14.87 -5.60 11.28
CA GLU A 529 15.51 -6.11 12.49
C GLU A 529 14.45 -6.21 13.60
N VAL A 530 14.33 -7.39 14.22
CA VAL A 530 13.36 -7.66 15.30
C VAL A 530 14.11 -8.18 16.53
N THR A 531 14.01 -7.46 17.64
CA THR A 531 14.77 -7.75 18.88
C THR A 531 13.94 -7.50 20.14
N ASP A 532 14.49 -7.84 21.31
CA ASP A 532 13.91 -7.57 22.63
C ASP A 532 12.46 -8.09 22.83
N GLY A 533 12.09 -9.15 22.11
CA GLY A 533 10.78 -9.80 22.21
C GLY A 533 9.70 -9.12 21.38
N ALA A 534 10.08 -8.29 20.39
CA ALA A 534 9.15 -7.58 19.53
C ALA A 534 8.31 -8.50 18.62
N ASN A 535 7.12 -8.03 18.23
CA ASN A 535 6.28 -8.63 17.20
C ASN A 535 6.23 -7.72 15.97
N LEU A 536 6.55 -8.26 14.80
CA LEU A 536 6.43 -7.55 13.53
C LEU A 536 5.70 -8.39 12.48
N LEU A 537 4.60 -7.85 11.96
CA LEU A 537 3.92 -8.36 10.77
C LEU A 537 4.23 -7.47 9.56
N VAL A 538 4.69 -8.07 8.48
CA VAL A 538 4.97 -7.43 7.20
C VAL A 538 4.11 -8.10 6.12
N ARG A 539 3.40 -7.31 5.32
CA ARG A 539 2.56 -7.81 4.24
C ARG A 539 2.78 -7.06 2.95
N ASP A 540 2.64 -7.81 1.85
CA ASP A 540 2.43 -7.30 0.51
C ASP A 540 3.53 -6.29 0.11
N ILE A 541 4.79 -6.77 0.16
CA ILE A 541 6.01 -5.99 -0.08
C ILE A 541 6.81 -6.56 -1.25
N TRP A 542 7.19 -5.69 -2.19
CA TRP A 542 8.34 -5.92 -3.06
C TRP A 542 9.62 -5.42 -2.39
N TYR A 543 10.63 -6.26 -2.34
CA TYR A 543 12.00 -5.89 -2.01
C TYR A 543 12.92 -6.15 -3.19
N GLU A 544 13.70 -5.14 -3.55
CA GLU A 544 14.73 -5.27 -4.58
C GLU A 544 16.03 -4.60 -4.19
N SER A 545 17.15 -5.30 -4.42
CA SER A 545 18.45 -4.67 -4.36
C SER A 545 19.39 -5.17 -5.45
N GLY A 546 19.99 -4.22 -6.17
CA GLY A 546 21.12 -4.47 -7.06
C GLY A 546 22.47 -4.49 -6.35
N THR A 547 22.52 -4.24 -5.03
CA THR A 547 23.79 -4.11 -4.29
C THR A 547 23.88 -4.96 -3.03
N GLN A 548 22.77 -5.21 -2.34
CA GLN A 548 22.74 -5.86 -1.04
C GLN A 548 22.38 -7.34 -1.19
N PRO A 549 23.26 -8.27 -0.76
CA PRO A 549 23.03 -9.71 -0.92
C PRO A 549 22.20 -10.33 0.21
N ARG A 550 22.02 -9.60 1.32
CA ARG A 550 21.25 -10.01 2.49
C ARG A 550 19.99 -9.17 2.57
N PHE A 551 18.90 -9.79 3.00
CA PHE A 551 17.63 -9.12 3.25
C PHE A 551 17.40 -8.91 4.75
N ILE A 552 17.71 -9.92 5.56
CA ILE A 552 17.43 -9.92 7.00
C ILE A 552 18.39 -10.84 7.76
N VAL A 553 18.78 -10.42 8.96
CA VAL A 553 19.53 -11.25 9.91
C VAL A 553 18.79 -11.25 11.24
N PHE A 554 18.45 -12.44 11.73
CA PHE A 554 17.79 -12.64 13.01
C PHE A 554 18.80 -12.97 14.11
N SER A 555 18.76 -12.18 15.18
CA SER A 555 19.48 -12.41 16.44
C SER A 555 18.66 -11.87 17.62
N GLY A 556 18.80 -12.46 18.80
CA GLY A 556 18.04 -12.08 19.99
C GLY A 556 16.69 -12.79 20.09
N THR A 557 15.60 -12.05 20.31
CA THR A 557 14.28 -12.65 20.58
C THR A 557 13.16 -11.85 19.93
N GLY A 558 12.12 -12.52 19.43
CA GLY A 558 10.91 -11.88 18.92
C GLY A 558 10.06 -12.78 18.02
N ASN A 559 9.04 -12.21 17.40
CA ASN A 559 8.21 -12.88 16.41
C ASN A 559 8.14 -12.04 15.13
N PHE A 560 8.37 -12.68 13.98
CA PHE A 560 8.33 -12.07 12.66
C PHE A 560 7.44 -12.88 11.74
N THR A 561 6.57 -12.20 10.99
CA THR A 561 5.83 -12.81 9.88
C THR A 561 5.90 -11.90 8.67
N MET A 562 6.34 -12.44 7.54
CA MET A 562 6.21 -11.81 6.23
C MET A 562 5.21 -12.60 5.40
N HIS A 563 4.20 -11.94 4.84
CA HIS A 563 3.10 -12.60 4.15
C HIS A 563 2.75 -11.91 2.84
N GLY A 564 2.97 -12.59 1.72
CA GLY A 564 2.83 -12.05 0.37
C GLY A 564 3.97 -11.10 0.07
N ALA A 565 5.08 -11.60 -0.46
CA ALA A 565 6.24 -10.75 -0.73
C ALA A 565 7.06 -11.28 -1.90
N ARG A 566 7.80 -10.37 -2.53
CA ARG A 566 8.85 -10.68 -3.49
C ARG A 566 10.17 -10.16 -2.96
N VAL A 567 11.20 -11.00 -2.90
CA VAL A 567 12.51 -10.65 -2.36
C VAL A 567 13.57 -10.92 -3.41
N ALA A 568 14.14 -9.85 -3.96
CA ALA A 568 15.22 -9.87 -4.93
C ALA A 568 16.48 -9.25 -4.32
N CYS A 569 17.50 -10.07 -4.09
CA CYS A 569 18.78 -9.65 -3.55
C CYS A 569 19.88 -9.73 -4.62
N ALA A 570 20.97 -9.00 -4.40
CA ALA A 570 22.12 -9.03 -5.29
C ALA A 570 22.94 -10.33 -5.10
N SER A 571 23.49 -10.88 -6.18
CA SER A 571 24.53 -11.89 -6.09
C SER A 571 25.88 -11.25 -5.73
N ARG A 572 26.65 -11.89 -4.85
CA ARG A 572 28.01 -11.47 -4.43
C ARG A 572 28.93 -12.70 -4.31
N PRO A 573 30.27 -12.57 -4.51
CA PRO A 573 31.19 -13.71 -4.45
C PRO A 573 31.14 -14.50 -3.13
N GLU A 574 30.97 -13.79 -2.02
CA GLU A 574 30.84 -14.34 -0.66
C GLU A 574 29.52 -15.10 -0.41
N LYS A 575 28.53 -14.96 -1.31
CA LYS A 575 27.23 -15.67 -1.30
C LYS A 575 26.58 -15.81 0.08
N PRO A 576 26.41 -14.71 0.84
CA PRO A 576 25.73 -14.82 2.12
C PRO A 576 24.26 -15.22 1.92
N PRO A 577 23.65 -15.90 2.89
CA PRO A 577 22.23 -16.23 2.78
C PRO A 577 21.35 -14.98 2.78
N VAL A 578 20.24 -15.01 2.04
CA VAL A 578 19.25 -13.92 1.97
C VAL A 578 18.63 -13.67 3.35
N VAL A 579 18.23 -14.76 4.02
CA VAL A 579 17.75 -14.80 5.40
C VAL A 579 18.75 -15.60 6.25
N GLU A 580 19.41 -14.96 7.20
CA GLU A 580 20.26 -15.67 8.18
C GLU A 580 19.60 -15.66 9.56
N ILE A 581 19.52 -16.82 10.20
CA ILE A 581 19.00 -16.98 11.56
C ILE A 581 20.16 -17.49 12.43
N GLN A 582 20.71 -16.59 13.26
CA GLN A 582 21.84 -16.85 14.15
C GLN A 582 21.30 -17.23 15.55
N ASP A 583 21.73 -16.60 16.63
CA ASP A 583 21.18 -16.84 17.99
C ASP A 583 19.83 -16.13 18.19
N PHE A 584 18.78 -16.61 17.52
CA PHE A 584 17.42 -16.08 17.65
C PHE A 584 16.49 -17.06 18.36
N ARG A 585 15.57 -16.55 19.19
CA ARG A 585 14.46 -17.31 19.79
C ARG A 585 13.11 -16.68 19.51
N GLY A 586 12.14 -17.53 19.19
CA GLY A 586 10.77 -17.12 18.88
C GLY A 586 10.33 -17.66 17.52
N LYS A 587 9.44 -16.95 16.83
CA LYS A 587 8.75 -17.45 15.63
C LYS A 587 9.06 -16.64 14.39
N ILE A 588 9.39 -17.31 13.29
CA ILE A 588 9.66 -16.69 11.99
C ILE A 588 8.80 -17.38 10.92
N ALA A 589 7.89 -16.63 10.29
CA ALA A 589 7.05 -17.15 9.22
C ALA A 589 7.24 -16.35 7.93
N PHE A 590 7.49 -17.06 6.82
CA PHE A 590 7.44 -16.53 5.47
C PHE A 590 6.31 -17.24 4.72
N LEU A 591 5.26 -16.50 4.41
CA LEU A 591 4.04 -17.01 3.79
C LEU A 591 3.93 -16.41 2.39
N THR A 592 3.78 -17.24 1.36
CA THR A 592 3.70 -16.83 -0.06
C THR A 592 4.84 -15.89 -0.49
N THR A 593 6.00 -16.01 0.14
CA THR A 593 7.19 -15.19 -0.16
C THR A 593 7.99 -15.81 -1.29
N ASP A 594 8.13 -15.11 -2.40
CA ASP A 594 9.02 -15.48 -3.50
C ASP A 594 10.44 -14.93 -3.24
N PHE A 595 11.38 -15.80 -2.87
CA PHE A 595 12.80 -15.46 -2.84
C PHE A 595 13.39 -15.71 -4.23
N THR A 596 13.42 -14.66 -5.04
CA THR A 596 13.69 -14.74 -6.47
C THR A 596 15.07 -15.34 -6.80
N ASN A 597 15.19 -15.85 -8.02
CA ASN A 597 16.41 -16.44 -8.58
C ASN A 597 17.45 -15.41 -9.08
N TRP A 598 17.32 -14.14 -8.69
CA TRP A 598 18.25 -13.07 -9.09
C TRP A 598 19.64 -13.23 -8.46
N SER A 599 19.72 -13.95 -7.35
CA SER A 599 20.97 -14.35 -6.72
C SER A 599 21.03 -15.86 -6.54
N ASP A 600 22.21 -16.43 -6.75
CA ASP A 600 22.56 -17.81 -6.40
C ASP A 600 22.89 -17.99 -4.89
N ASN A 601 22.58 -16.98 -4.08
CA ASN A 601 22.67 -17.04 -2.64
C ASN A 601 21.66 -18.04 -2.09
N ARG A 602 22.04 -18.76 -1.03
CA ARG A 602 21.11 -19.56 -0.24
C ARG A 602 19.96 -18.67 0.27
N LYS A 603 18.72 -19.14 0.20
CA LYS A 603 17.55 -18.32 0.57
C LYS A 603 17.40 -18.22 2.09
N VAL A 604 17.46 -19.34 2.80
CA VAL A 604 17.28 -19.38 4.26
C VAL A 604 18.33 -20.27 4.91
N HIS A 605 19.03 -19.75 5.92
CA HIS A 605 19.99 -20.51 6.72
C HIS A 605 19.74 -20.34 8.21
N VAL A 606 19.36 -21.42 8.88
CA VAL A 606 19.34 -21.52 10.35
C VAL A 606 20.69 -22.06 10.82
N LYS A 607 21.43 -21.23 11.55
CA LYS A 607 22.77 -21.53 12.06
C LYS A 607 22.68 -22.43 13.29
N ARG A 608 23.77 -23.15 13.58
CA ARG A 608 23.83 -24.13 14.68
C ARG A 608 23.51 -23.54 16.06
N GLU A 609 23.83 -22.26 16.26
CA GLU A 609 23.58 -21.52 17.49
C GLU A 609 22.11 -21.10 17.70
N ALA A 610 21.24 -21.24 16.70
CA ALA A 610 19.82 -20.87 16.78
C ALA A 610 19.02 -21.83 17.66
N LYS A 611 18.86 -21.52 18.95
CA LYS A 611 18.20 -22.43 19.90
C LYS A 611 16.72 -22.14 20.09
N GLY A 612 15.85 -23.11 19.82
CA GLY A 612 14.42 -23.02 20.12
C GLY A 612 13.66 -22.03 19.24
N VAL A 613 14.17 -21.72 18.05
CA VAL A 613 13.44 -20.96 17.03
C VAL A 613 12.49 -21.89 16.27
N GLN A 614 11.31 -21.36 15.95
CA GLN A 614 10.34 -22.00 15.05
C GLN A 614 10.32 -21.25 13.73
N VAL A 615 10.50 -21.96 12.62
CA VAL A 615 10.56 -21.38 11.27
C VAL A 615 9.54 -22.06 10.36
N LEU A 616 8.67 -21.27 9.73
CA LEU A 616 7.72 -21.74 8.72
C LEU A 616 7.99 -21.03 7.39
N LEU A 617 8.25 -21.82 6.35
CA LEU A 617 8.22 -21.40 4.95
C LEU A 617 6.98 -22.05 4.30
N LEU A 618 5.95 -21.26 4.02
CA LEU A 618 4.70 -21.77 3.44
C LEU A 618 4.48 -21.14 2.07
N GLY A 619 4.50 -21.95 1.01
CA GLY A 619 4.36 -21.44 -0.35
C GLY A 619 5.52 -20.54 -0.76
N ALA A 620 6.74 -20.87 -0.34
CA ALA A 620 7.91 -20.07 -0.67
C ALA A 620 8.38 -20.36 -2.10
N GLY A 621 8.83 -19.31 -2.80
CA GLY A 621 9.61 -19.44 -4.04
C GLY A 621 11.09 -19.53 -3.71
N ILE A 622 11.78 -20.54 -4.24
CA ILE A 622 13.23 -20.78 -4.09
C ILE A 622 13.85 -21.25 -5.42
N ASP A 623 15.15 -21.54 -5.48
CA ASP A 623 15.83 -22.00 -6.69
C ASP A 623 16.12 -23.51 -6.67
N GLY A 624 16.39 -24.10 -5.49
CA GLY A 624 16.70 -25.53 -5.37
C GLY A 624 16.72 -26.10 -3.95
N GLU A 625 16.95 -27.42 -3.84
CA GLU A 625 16.88 -28.17 -2.56
C GLU A 625 17.97 -27.77 -1.54
N GLY A 626 19.05 -27.12 -1.98
CA GLY A 626 20.14 -26.62 -1.12
C GLY A 626 19.96 -25.18 -0.60
N ASP A 627 18.87 -24.52 -0.97
CA ASP A 627 18.61 -23.11 -0.65
C ASP A 627 18.09 -22.88 0.76
N VAL A 628 17.64 -23.95 1.40
CA VAL A 628 17.05 -23.94 2.72
C VAL A 628 17.84 -24.92 3.58
N GLN A 629 18.56 -24.40 4.58
CA GLN A 629 19.41 -25.20 5.44
C GLN A 629 19.12 -24.94 6.91
N ASN A 630 19.06 -26.03 7.69
CA ASN A 630 18.98 -25.98 9.14
C ASN A 630 20.13 -26.76 9.78
N ASP A 631 21.09 -26.05 10.37
CA ASP A 631 22.23 -26.62 11.10
C ASP A 631 21.98 -26.71 12.61
N SER A 632 20.84 -26.19 13.09
CA SER A 632 20.48 -26.25 14.51
C SER A 632 19.67 -27.51 14.82
N PRO A 633 20.15 -28.37 15.72
CA PRO A 633 19.36 -29.50 16.20
C PRO A 633 18.17 -29.07 17.09
N ASP A 634 18.20 -27.82 17.60
CA ASP A 634 17.21 -27.28 18.52
C ASP A 634 16.15 -26.40 17.82
N ALA A 635 16.30 -26.17 16.51
CA ALA A 635 15.36 -25.38 15.71
C ALA A 635 14.30 -26.28 15.06
N GLU A 636 13.03 -25.92 15.21
CA GLU A 636 11.93 -26.55 14.49
C GLU A 636 11.70 -25.78 13.17
N MET A 637 12.06 -26.39 12.05
CA MET A 637 11.88 -25.80 10.72
C MET A 637 10.93 -26.63 9.88
N VAL A 638 9.93 -25.96 9.30
CA VAL A 638 8.94 -26.55 8.41
C VAL A 638 8.89 -25.75 7.11
N MET A 639 8.97 -26.45 5.98
CA MET A 639 8.74 -25.90 4.64
C MET A 639 7.64 -26.70 3.95
N LEU A 640 6.58 -26.03 3.53
CA LEU A 640 5.42 -26.64 2.87
C LEU A 640 5.07 -25.92 1.58
N GLU A 641 4.53 -26.66 0.61
CA GLU A 641 3.87 -26.12 -0.60
C GLU A 641 4.77 -25.18 -1.42
N SER A 642 6.10 -25.34 -1.28
CA SER A 642 7.09 -24.46 -1.88
C SER A 642 7.44 -24.91 -3.30
N SER A 643 7.91 -23.97 -4.11
CA SER A 643 8.15 -24.19 -5.53
C SER A 643 9.44 -23.50 -5.97
N ARG A 644 9.97 -23.96 -7.10
CA ARG A 644 11.15 -23.38 -7.73
C ARG A 644 10.94 -23.03 -9.19
N VAL A 645 11.66 -22.01 -9.63
CA VAL A 645 11.71 -21.58 -11.03
C VAL A 645 12.55 -22.56 -11.84
N LEU A 646 12.06 -22.93 -13.02
CA LEU A 646 12.76 -23.74 -14.03
C LEU A 646 13.38 -22.83 -15.11
N PRO A 647 14.42 -23.30 -15.82
CA PRO A 647 14.86 -22.66 -17.06
C PRO A 647 13.67 -22.43 -18.00
N GLY A 648 13.53 -21.20 -18.52
CA GLY A 648 12.38 -20.81 -19.36
C GLY A 648 11.17 -20.24 -18.61
N GLY A 649 11.26 -20.06 -17.28
CA GLY A 649 10.28 -19.30 -16.48
C GLY A 649 9.06 -20.09 -16.00
N GLY A 650 8.97 -21.38 -16.33
CA GLY A 650 8.02 -22.30 -15.70
C GLY A 650 8.42 -22.60 -14.24
N TRP A 651 7.53 -23.21 -13.47
CA TRP A 651 7.78 -23.53 -12.07
C TRP A 651 7.45 -25.00 -11.79
N THR A 652 8.07 -25.56 -10.76
CA THR A 652 7.75 -26.90 -10.24
C THR A 652 7.76 -26.93 -8.72
N SER A 653 7.06 -27.89 -8.11
CA SER A 653 7.06 -28.07 -6.66
C SER A 653 8.42 -28.57 -6.15
N VAL A 654 8.75 -28.22 -4.91
CA VAL A 654 9.89 -28.73 -4.14
C VAL A 654 9.35 -29.64 -3.03
N PRO A 655 10.06 -30.71 -2.63
CA PRO A 655 9.64 -31.54 -1.51
C PRO A 655 9.46 -30.75 -0.22
N ASP A 656 8.41 -31.07 0.53
CA ASP A 656 8.17 -30.53 1.87
C ASP A 656 9.28 -30.97 2.83
N VAL A 657 9.63 -30.10 3.78
CA VAL A 657 10.60 -30.35 4.85
C VAL A 657 9.90 -30.23 6.20
N GLY A 658 10.11 -31.22 7.06
CA GLY A 658 9.46 -31.31 8.36
C GLY A 658 8.00 -31.80 8.28
N LYS A 659 7.36 -31.99 9.43
CA LYS A 659 5.96 -32.39 9.55
C LYS A 659 5.30 -31.56 10.65
N PRO A 660 4.56 -30.49 10.31
CA PRO A 660 4.04 -29.60 11.35
C PRO A 660 2.88 -30.26 12.10
N SER A 661 2.84 -30.02 13.41
CA SER A 661 1.62 -30.29 14.18
C SER A 661 0.53 -29.26 13.84
N PRO A 662 -0.76 -29.58 14.03
CA PRO A 662 -1.83 -28.58 13.92
C PRO A 662 -1.61 -27.36 14.84
N GLN A 663 -1.03 -27.57 16.02
CA GLN A 663 -0.72 -26.49 16.96
C GLN A 663 0.38 -25.58 16.42
N PHE A 664 1.45 -26.14 15.84
CA PHE A 664 2.49 -25.39 15.17
C PHE A 664 1.91 -24.49 14.07
N MET A 665 1.08 -25.04 13.18
CA MET A 665 0.45 -24.25 12.11
C MET A 665 -0.44 -23.13 12.66
N LYS A 666 -1.23 -23.40 13.71
CA LYS A 666 -2.06 -22.38 14.37
C LYS A 666 -1.22 -21.23 14.92
N GLU A 667 -0.10 -21.55 15.55
CA GLU A 667 0.81 -20.55 16.13
C GLU A 667 1.57 -19.74 15.09
N MET A 668 2.09 -20.38 14.04
CA MET A 668 2.85 -19.71 12.98
C MET A 668 1.97 -18.83 12.08
N LEU A 669 0.67 -19.16 11.97
CA LEU A 669 -0.30 -18.35 11.23
C LEU A 669 -1.03 -17.32 12.11
N ALA A 670 -0.84 -17.35 13.43
CA ALA A 670 -1.60 -16.52 14.38
C ALA A 670 -1.47 -15.03 14.06
N LEU A 671 -0.24 -14.53 13.88
CA LEU A 671 0.00 -13.11 13.68
C LEU A 671 -0.72 -12.58 12.44
N THR A 672 -0.73 -13.33 11.33
CA THR A 672 -1.46 -12.91 10.13
C THR A 672 -2.97 -13.15 10.21
N ARG A 673 -3.46 -14.17 10.91
CA ARG A 673 -4.91 -14.43 10.98
C ARG A 673 -5.63 -13.50 11.95
N GLN A 674 -4.92 -13.01 12.98
CA GLN A 674 -5.48 -12.17 14.04
C GLN A 674 -5.31 -10.67 13.77
N THR A 675 -4.46 -10.29 12.82
CA THR A 675 -4.14 -8.88 12.55
C THR A 675 -4.80 -8.39 11.27
N GLN A 676 -5.63 -7.36 11.41
CA GLN A 676 -6.30 -6.65 10.31
C GLN A 676 -6.48 -5.17 10.68
N PRO A 677 -6.70 -4.27 9.70
CA PRO A 677 -7.03 -2.88 9.98
C PRO A 677 -8.30 -2.79 10.84
N GLN A 678 -8.17 -2.24 12.05
CA GLN A 678 -9.28 -2.07 12.98
C GLN A 678 -9.92 -0.69 12.84
N PRO A 679 -11.23 -0.53 13.06
CA PRO A 679 -11.86 0.78 13.15
C PRO A 679 -11.18 1.69 14.17
N VAL A 680 -11.14 2.99 13.89
CA VAL A 680 -10.41 3.97 14.69
C VAL A 680 -11.36 4.66 15.66
N ASP A 681 -11.42 4.18 16.90
CA ASP A 681 -12.14 4.87 17.98
C ASP A 681 -11.51 6.24 18.29
N PRO A 682 -12.26 7.28 18.68
CA PRO A 682 -11.64 8.46 19.28
C PRO A 682 -10.81 8.07 20.51
N VAL A 683 -9.55 8.50 20.59
CA VAL A 683 -8.73 8.32 21.81
C VAL A 683 -8.91 9.51 22.75
N GLY A 684 -8.66 9.28 24.05
CA GLY A 684 -8.67 10.33 25.06
C GLY A 684 -7.64 11.42 24.78
N VAL A 685 -7.89 12.63 25.31
CA VAL A 685 -6.99 13.80 25.17
C VAL A 685 -5.60 13.60 25.79
N TYR A 686 -5.47 12.61 26.69
CA TYR A 686 -4.20 12.22 27.33
C TYR A 686 -3.54 11.00 26.66
N THR A 687 -3.99 10.63 25.46
CA THR A 687 -3.48 9.49 24.71
C THR A 687 -3.01 9.97 23.34
N THR A 688 -1.84 9.51 22.90
CA THR A 688 -1.27 9.91 21.61
C THR A 688 -2.05 9.32 20.43
N ASP A 689 -2.36 10.14 19.42
CA ASP A 689 -2.88 9.74 18.09
C ASP A 689 -2.19 10.58 17.02
N ILE A 690 -1.14 10.00 16.43
CA ILE A 690 -0.37 10.62 15.35
C ILE A 690 -0.73 9.94 14.04
N ARG A 691 -1.03 10.76 13.04
CA ARG A 691 -1.40 10.30 11.70
C ARG A 691 -0.54 10.96 10.64
N ILE A 692 0.02 10.13 9.76
CA ILE A 692 0.89 10.53 8.67
C ILE A 692 0.23 10.17 7.34
N HIS A 693 0.26 11.08 6.38
CA HIS A 693 -0.15 10.81 5.00
C HIS A 693 0.80 11.49 4.02
N ARG A 694 1.47 10.73 3.14
CA ARG A 694 2.38 11.28 2.11
C ARG A 694 3.46 12.18 2.67
N VAL A 695 4.20 11.65 3.65
CA VAL A 695 5.39 12.30 4.19
C VAL A 695 6.62 11.58 3.67
N LEU A 696 7.53 12.34 3.06
CA LEU A 696 8.81 11.86 2.59
C LEU A 696 9.89 12.25 3.59
N ILE A 697 10.83 11.36 3.89
CA ILE A 697 11.93 11.60 4.82
C ILE A 697 13.23 11.09 4.18
N GLY A 698 14.20 11.99 4.00
CA GLY A 698 15.45 11.69 3.30
C GLY A 698 16.68 12.29 3.97
N ASN A 699 17.85 11.72 3.70
CA ASN A 699 19.15 12.21 4.19
C ASN A 699 19.19 12.37 5.72
N VAL A 700 18.87 11.32 6.47
CA VAL A 700 18.67 11.38 7.93
C VAL A 700 19.55 10.37 8.65
N ARG A 701 19.73 10.55 9.96
CA ARG A 701 20.25 9.49 10.83
C ARG A 701 19.18 8.43 11.09
N TYR A 702 18.06 8.87 11.65
CA TYR A 702 16.83 8.08 11.80
C TYR A 702 15.70 8.75 11.02
N GLY A 703 14.94 8.01 10.21
CA GLY A 703 13.80 8.59 9.49
C GLY A 703 12.61 8.85 10.41
N LEU A 704 12.10 7.79 11.03
CA LEU A 704 11.07 7.83 12.06
C LEU A 704 11.60 7.17 13.33
N TRP A 705 11.43 7.83 14.48
CA TRP A 705 11.75 7.25 15.78
C TRP A 705 10.58 7.40 16.76
N LEU A 706 9.98 6.28 17.14
CA LEU A 706 8.93 6.20 18.17
C LEU A 706 9.52 5.68 19.48
N LYS A 707 9.36 6.44 20.58
CA LYS A 707 9.95 6.10 21.89
C LYS A 707 9.22 6.67 23.11
#